data_AF-C7QGT5-F1
#
_entry.id   AF-C7QGT5-F1
#
_cell.length_a   1.000
_cell.length_b   1.000
_cell.length_c   1.000
_cell.angle_alpha   90.00
_cell.angle_beta   90.00
_cell.angle_gamma   90.00
#
_symmetry.space_group_name_H-M   'P 1'
#
loop_
_entity.id
_entity.type
_entity.pdbx_description
1 polymer ?
#
loop_
_entity_poly.entity_id
_entity_poly.type
_entity_poly.pdbx_seq_one_letter_code
_entity_poly.pdbx_strand_id
1 'polypeptide(L)'
;MLARIRRVPTLATAVALGLATAAGAAAASAPPAAAPASAPAQHTLAAPATTALPNGDRVLVTGTGPGASIVVQAPDGRTVPATRYTPDAHHAYVIPDSVLAHPAQLNPAQYEIPALSTAKAPAATPFYPLSILQINAVGLDGAPADATTFLTNVDDVNKWSVPLPVAGGIERVAVPTGHYAATTIFSTYDQTTGIGTTHVVSQLDLDVTAGGVTTATADERTATAQVTANTPKPTVTDFLDLSYVRTDVNGLTGGVSVGGSGDTYVAPTGTAKVGTFSYDVLAWGGESPAGTKDPYRYDLMFPAVDHVDANQNQRVDTSKLTTTHNTVDSDAGNPRHDGEYLMGPVSPTLGGIQAGHIITVPETLTTYTGAPVGDEQWYGNFMNALPEPGTGFPAALLFGQTAPIYQGKTELWRTWGHGPLTPQVGQFKNPTGCNACSDEGTIDLGLTALTDSNPDSFTNFLGPATGHFTVYRDGTQVFSQDNTSGTELTGQAQQAATYRMVFDLDVSQFPITQSTVSHTDVTVPYTPKADPKQTLPAGDYCSAQGSSSSACSILPVINLNYQLATDDTNTSHGPAAALLLTVGHQSYNGVGSDAKATGATVSVSYDKGATWTPAAMVPAGQNRYAALWKNGAKGSTPWLKVTATDALGGSITQTTANAYTVG
;
A
#
# COMPACT_ATOMS: atom_id res chain seq x y z
N MET A 1 -24.22 38.00 8.85
CA MET A 1 -24.85 37.30 7.71
C MET A 1 -24.88 35.82 8.07
N LEU A 2 -25.99 35.10 7.88
CA LEU A 2 -25.97 33.64 8.02
C LEU A 2 -25.53 33.02 6.68
N ALA A 3 -24.44 32.25 6.71
CA ALA A 3 -24.11 31.37 5.59
C ALA A 3 -25.18 30.28 5.51
N ARG A 4 -25.82 30.13 4.34
CA ARG A 4 -26.70 28.98 4.09
C ARG A 4 -25.82 27.78 3.76
N ILE A 5 -25.50 26.98 4.77
CA ILE A 5 -25.07 25.60 4.56
C ILE A 5 -26.16 24.93 3.72
N ARG A 6 -25.83 24.55 2.49
CA ARG A 6 -26.73 23.75 1.65
C ARG A 6 -26.49 22.29 2.01
N ARG A 7 -27.51 21.60 2.51
CA ARG A 7 -27.58 20.15 2.34
C ARG A 7 -27.67 19.89 0.83
N VAL A 8 -26.68 19.21 0.28
CA VAL A 8 -26.67 18.64 -1.07
C VAL A 8 -26.24 17.18 -0.84
N PRO A 9 -27.15 16.18 -0.95
CA PRO A 9 -26.85 14.80 -0.49
C PRO A 9 -26.99 13.75 -1.61
N THR A 10 -26.11 12.75 -1.71
CA THR A 10 -26.46 11.46 -2.32
C THR A 10 -26.23 10.39 -1.21
N LEU A 11 -26.15 9.12 -1.63
CA LEU A 11 -25.05 8.17 -1.40
C LEU A 11 -23.98 8.42 -0.32
N ALA A 12 -23.41 7.33 0.21
CA ALA A 12 -21.99 7.16 0.57
C ALA A 12 -21.46 5.78 0.10
N THR A 13 -20.22 5.36 0.36
CA THR A 13 -19.71 4.03 -0.06
C THR A 13 -18.93 3.29 1.01
N ALA A 14 -18.41 2.12 0.64
CA ALA A 14 -18.62 0.89 1.37
C ALA A 14 -17.78 -0.30 0.81
N VAL A 15 -16.47 -0.41 1.10
CA VAL A 15 -15.63 -1.55 0.61
C VAL A 15 -16.23 -2.91 1.00
N ALA A 16 -16.32 -3.86 0.07
CA ALA A 16 -16.88 -5.19 0.39
C ALA A 16 -15.81 -6.29 0.46
N LEU A 17 -16.07 -7.25 1.34
CA LEU A 17 -15.22 -8.39 1.69
C LEU A 17 -15.69 -9.69 1.01
N GLY A 18 -14.75 -10.50 0.51
CA GLY A 18 -15.04 -11.75 -0.23
C GLY A 18 -14.16 -12.92 0.19
N LEU A 19 -14.72 -13.91 0.91
CA LEU A 19 -14.11 -15.21 1.17
C LEU A 19 -15.08 -16.36 0.85
N ALA A 20 -14.52 -17.53 0.53
CA ALA A 20 -15.26 -18.78 0.37
C ALA A 20 -14.45 -19.95 0.94
N THR A 21 -15.04 -20.72 1.86
CA THR A 21 -14.37 -21.87 2.50
C THR A 21 -15.04 -23.19 2.14
N ALA A 22 -14.31 -24.07 1.45
CA ALA A 22 -14.77 -25.42 1.09
C ALA A 22 -14.05 -26.49 1.92
N ALA A 23 -14.68 -26.94 3.01
CA ALA A 23 -14.15 -28.01 3.86
C ALA A 23 -14.56 -29.40 3.32
N GLY A 24 -13.74 -29.99 2.44
CA GLY A 24 -13.93 -31.33 1.93
C GLY A 24 -12.62 -31.95 1.43
N ALA A 25 -12.24 -33.12 1.96
CA ALA A 25 -10.94 -33.73 1.68
C ALA A 25 -10.86 -34.28 0.23
N ALA A 26 -10.16 -33.55 -0.64
CA ALA A 26 -9.81 -33.97 -1.99
C ALA A 26 -8.39 -33.51 -2.35
N ALA A 27 -7.71 -34.25 -3.22
CA ALA A 27 -6.44 -33.79 -3.78
C ALA A 27 -6.69 -32.62 -4.74
N ALA A 28 -6.23 -31.42 -4.38
CA ALA A 28 -6.47 -30.21 -5.16
C ALA A 28 -5.60 -30.20 -6.44
N SER A 29 -6.17 -30.70 -7.54
CA SER A 29 -5.61 -30.50 -8.87
C SER A 29 -5.69 -29.02 -9.26
N ALA A 30 -4.58 -28.44 -9.69
CA ALA A 30 -4.57 -27.13 -10.34
C ALA A 30 -5.47 -27.13 -11.60
N PRO A 31 -6.11 -25.99 -11.96
CA PRO A 31 -6.87 -25.89 -13.21
C PRO A 31 -5.97 -26.08 -14.44
N PRO A 32 -6.50 -26.61 -15.56
CA PRO A 32 -5.71 -26.96 -16.74
C PRO A 32 -5.17 -25.72 -17.46
N ALA A 33 -3.99 -25.88 -18.08
CA ALA A 33 -3.30 -24.80 -18.77
C ALA A 33 -4.08 -24.24 -19.97
N ALA A 34 -4.15 -22.90 -20.05
CA ALA A 34 -4.45 -22.20 -21.30
C ALA A 34 -3.21 -22.18 -22.19
N ALA A 35 -3.39 -22.42 -23.50
CA ALA A 35 -2.30 -22.42 -24.47
C ALA A 35 -2.75 -21.88 -25.84
N PRO A 36 -1.88 -21.19 -26.60
CA PRO A 36 -0.75 -20.35 -26.18
C PRO A 36 -1.06 -18.85 -26.39
N ALA A 37 -0.48 -17.98 -25.56
CA ALA A 37 -0.47 -16.54 -25.79
C ALA A 37 0.95 -16.06 -26.13
N SER A 38 1.06 -15.19 -27.12
CA SER A 38 2.33 -14.68 -27.66
C SER A 38 3.04 -13.75 -26.66
N ALA A 39 4.25 -14.14 -26.25
CA ALA A 39 5.27 -13.37 -25.52
C ALA A 39 4.84 -12.77 -24.15
N PRO A 40 5.69 -12.88 -23.10
CA PRO A 40 5.63 -11.92 -22.00
C PRO A 40 6.05 -10.56 -22.54
N ALA A 41 5.07 -9.72 -22.89
CA ALA A 41 5.28 -8.28 -22.92
C ALA A 41 5.73 -7.81 -21.53
N GLN A 42 6.38 -6.64 -21.47
CA GLN A 42 6.86 -6.07 -20.21
C GLN A 42 5.79 -6.13 -19.12
N HIS A 43 6.07 -6.84 -18.03
CA HIS A 43 5.48 -6.48 -16.74
C HIS A 43 6.14 -5.18 -16.29
N THR A 44 5.72 -4.09 -16.94
CA THR A 44 5.65 -2.80 -16.27
C THR A 44 4.98 -3.02 -14.91
N LEU A 45 5.48 -2.35 -13.87
CA LEU A 45 4.60 -1.94 -12.78
C LEU A 45 3.41 -1.25 -13.47
N ALA A 46 2.24 -1.87 -13.41
CA ALA A 46 1.06 -1.33 -14.10
C ALA A 46 0.78 0.04 -13.48
N ALA A 47 1.08 1.10 -14.23
CA ALA A 47 0.98 2.47 -13.75
C ALA A 47 -0.43 2.66 -13.13
N PRO A 48 -0.53 3.06 -11.85
CA PRO A 48 -1.64 2.71 -10.98
C PRO A 48 -2.98 3.02 -11.66
N ALA A 49 -3.74 1.96 -11.93
CA ALA A 49 -4.59 1.90 -13.11
C ALA A 49 -5.69 2.96 -13.04
N THR A 50 -5.43 4.09 -13.71
CA THR A 50 -6.11 5.35 -13.43
C THR A 50 -7.47 5.38 -14.11
N THR A 51 -8.52 5.07 -13.36
CA THR A 51 -9.90 5.17 -13.83
C THR A 51 -10.41 6.57 -13.55
N ALA A 52 -10.53 7.39 -14.60
CA ALA A 52 -11.15 8.71 -14.50
C ALA A 52 -12.67 8.56 -14.34
N LEU A 53 -13.23 9.23 -13.33
CA LEU A 53 -14.64 9.15 -12.98
C LEU A 53 -15.47 10.26 -13.64
N PRO A 54 -16.80 10.08 -13.79
CA PRO A 54 -17.67 11.05 -14.44
C PRO A 54 -17.70 12.46 -13.82
N ASN A 55 -17.35 12.60 -12.54
CA ASN A 55 -17.26 13.88 -11.84
C ASN A 55 -15.91 14.60 -12.02
N GLY A 56 -14.92 13.95 -12.64
CA GLY A 56 -13.56 14.48 -12.84
C GLY A 56 -12.50 13.94 -11.87
N ASP A 57 -12.92 13.28 -10.79
CA ASP A 57 -12.02 12.60 -9.86
C ASP A 57 -11.35 11.39 -10.53
N ARG A 58 -10.30 10.84 -9.90
CA ARG A 58 -9.53 9.72 -10.43
C ARG A 58 -9.31 8.65 -9.38
N VAL A 59 -9.68 7.42 -9.71
CA VAL A 59 -9.37 6.23 -8.90
C VAL A 59 -8.06 5.65 -9.41
N LEU A 60 -7.11 5.48 -8.49
CA LEU A 60 -5.78 4.98 -8.74
C LEU A 60 -5.69 3.61 -8.07
N VAL A 61 -5.52 2.56 -8.90
CA VAL A 61 -5.51 1.17 -8.44
C VAL A 61 -4.10 0.62 -8.43
N THR A 62 -3.62 0.18 -7.27
CA THR A 62 -2.31 -0.44 -7.12
C THR A 62 -2.48 -1.93 -6.77
N GLY A 63 -2.01 -2.81 -7.66
CA GLY A 63 -2.29 -4.26 -7.60
C GLY A 63 -3.48 -4.66 -8.48
N THR A 64 -4.00 -5.88 -8.27
CA THR A 64 -5.09 -6.46 -9.08
C THR A 64 -6.08 -7.28 -8.24
N GLY A 65 -7.37 -7.25 -8.59
CA GLY A 65 -8.41 -8.04 -7.94
C GLY A 65 -8.78 -7.55 -6.52
N PRO A 66 -9.38 -8.39 -5.66
CA PRO A 66 -9.83 -7.98 -4.32
C PRO A 66 -8.71 -7.43 -3.43
N GLY A 67 -7.48 -7.93 -3.59
CA GLY A 67 -6.30 -7.51 -2.82
C GLY A 67 -5.68 -6.17 -3.26
N ALA A 68 -6.24 -5.49 -4.27
CA ALA A 68 -5.69 -4.23 -4.76
C ALA A 68 -6.03 -3.03 -3.86
N SER A 69 -5.07 -2.12 -3.74
CA SER A 69 -5.26 -0.85 -3.04
C SER A 69 -5.89 0.21 -3.94
N ILE A 70 -6.65 1.13 -3.35
CA ILE A 70 -7.24 2.28 -4.04
C ILE A 70 -6.89 3.60 -3.35
N VAL A 71 -6.66 4.63 -4.16
CA VAL A 71 -6.68 6.04 -3.74
C VAL A 71 -7.57 6.80 -4.70
N VAL A 72 -8.35 7.78 -4.21
CA VAL A 72 -9.21 8.61 -5.05
C VAL A 72 -8.81 10.06 -4.90
N GLN A 73 -8.48 10.72 -6.01
CA GLN A 73 -8.03 12.10 -6.03
C GLN A 73 -9.01 13.01 -6.79
N ALA A 74 -9.26 14.19 -6.22
CA ALA A 74 -9.93 15.28 -6.91
C ALA A 74 -9.07 15.85 -8.07
N PRO A 75 -9.65 16.65 -8.99
CA PRO A 75 -8.89 17.33 -10.05
C PRO A 75 -7.74 18.24 -9.58
N ASP A 76 -7.75 18.66 -8.30
CA ASP A 76 -6.68 19.45 -7.68
C ASP A 76 -5.53 18.60 -7.11
N GLY A 77 -5.68 17.26 -7.11
CA GLY A 77 -4.69 16.29 -6.60
C GLY A 77 -4.89 15.88 -5.15
N ARG A 78 -5.80 16.51 -4.38
CA ARG A 78 -6.09 16.08 -3.01
C ARG A 78 -6.77 14.71 -3.02
N THR A 79 -6.35 13.84 -2.12
CA THR A 79 -7.13 12.65 -1.74
C THR A 79 -8.49 13.12 -1.22
N VAL A 80 -9.57 12.63 -1.84
CA VAL A 80 -10.94 12.85 -1.36
C VAL A 80 -11.37 11.65 -0.53
N PRO A 81 -12.16 11.85 0.55
CA PRO A 81 -12.97 10.76 1.05
C PRO A 81 -13.81 10.25 -0.12
N ALA A 82 -13.78 8.94 -0.26
CA ALA A 82 -14.26 8.20 -1.41
C ALA A 82 -14.15 6.74 -1.03
N THR A 83 -15.04 5.92 -1.55
CA THR A 83 -15.18 4.59 -0.99
C THR A 83 -15.58 3.57 -2.03
N ARG A 84 -15.19 2.32 -1.76
CA ARG A 84 -15.31 1.20 -2.70
C ARG A 84 -16.68 0.53 -2.58
N TYR A 85 -16.92 -0.50 -3.37
CA TYR A 85 -17.93 -1.53 -3.16
C TYR A 85 -17.64 -2.74 -4.06
N THR A 86 -17.77 -3.97 -3.56
CA THR A 86 -17.34 -5.21 -4.24
C THR A 86 -18.42 -6.30 -4.08
N PRO A 87 -19.51 -6.30 -4.88
CA PRO A 87 -20.64 -7.21 -4.64
C PRO A 87 -20.31 -8.70 -4.76
N ASP A 88 -19.30 -9.03 -5.57
CA ASP A 88 -18.84 -10.37 -5.92
C ASP A 88 -17.37 -10.32 -6.38
N ALA A 89 -16.82 -11.43 -6.89
CA ALA A 89 -15.46 -11.51 -7.42
C ALA A 89 -15.30 -10.96 -8.86
N HIS A 90 -16.34 -10.37 -9.44
CA HIS A 90 -16.40 -9.92 -10.83
C HIS A 90 -16.54 -8.41 -10.98
N HIS A 91 -17.19 -7.73 -10.04
CA HIS A 91 -17.40 -6.29 -10.09
C HIS A 91 -16.80 -5.58 -8.87
N ALA A 92 -16.19 -4.43 -9.10
CA ALA A 92 -15.86 -3.50 -8.04
C ALA A 92 -16.10 -2.05 -8.49
N TYR A 93 -16.61 -1.24 -7.59
CA TYR A 93 -17.00 0.15 -7.80
C TYR A 93 -16.24 1.04 -6.83
N VAL A 94 -15.98 2.30 -7.20
CA VAL A 94 -15.42 3.31 -6.28
C VAL A 94 -16.08 4.65 -6.56
N ILE A 95 -16.76 5.21 -5.55
CA ILE A 95 -17.63 6.39 -5.65
C ILE A 95 -17.08 7.48 -4.70
N PRO A 96 -16.74 8.70 -5.19
CA PRO A 96 -16.12 9.75 -4.36
C PRO A 96 -17.10 10.59 -3.57
N ASP A 97 -16.72 11.14 -2.41
CA ASP A 97 -17.66 11.81 -1.49
C ASP A 97 -18.41 13.03 -2.09
N SER A 98 -17.92 13.57 -3.20
CA SER A 98 -18.62 14.60 -3.98
C SER A 98 -19.78 14.06 -4.84
N VAL A 99 -19.68 12.80 -5.28
CA VAL A 99 -20.78 11.96 -5.81
C VAL A 99 -21.47 11.20 -4.67
N LEU A 100 -21.07 11.47 -3.42
CA LEU A 100 -21.78 11.18 -2.18
C LEU A 100 -22.61 12.44 -1.71
N ALA A 101 -23.00 13.34 -2.66
CA ALA A 101 -23.64 14.66 -2.40
C ALA A 101 -24.68 15.25 -3.43
N HIS A 102 -25.54 14.48 -4.15
CA HIS A 102 -26.26 14.89 -5.40
C HIS A 102 -27.61 14.20 -5.90
N PRO A 103 -28.39 13.35 -5.19
CA PRO A 103 -28.51 11.87 -5.40
C PRO A 103 -28.63 11.35 -6.82
N ALA A 104 -29.56 11.92 -7.58
CA ALA A 104 -30.22 11.35 -8.76
C ALA A 104 -29.32 11.31 -10.00
N GLN A 105 -28.02 11.46 -9.80
CA GLN A 105 -26.98 11.59 -10.81
C GLN A 105 -26.03 10.37 -10.82
N LEU A 106 -26.08 9.49 -9.81
CA LEU A 106 -25.29 8.25 -9.85
C LEU A 106 -25.94 7.20 -10.76
N ASN A 107 -25.16 6.73 -11.72
CA ASN A 107 -25.29 5.41 -12.30
C ASN A 107 -24.09 4.57 -11.82
N PRO A 108 -24.26 3.56 -10.93
CA PRO A 108 -23.14 2.78 -10.39
C PRO A 108 -22.19 2.22 -11.45
N ALA A 109 -22.71 1.80 -12.62
CA ALA A 109 -21.92 1.25 -13.71
C ALA A 109 -20.98 2.27 -14.40
N GLN A 110 -21.05 3.56 -14.05
CA GLN A 110 -20.07 4.58 -14.47
C GLN A 110 -18.92 4.75 -13.48
N TYR A 111 -19.02 4.10 -12.32
CA TYR A 111 -18.03 4.09 -11.24
C TYR A 111 -17.46 2.68 -11.01
N GLU A 112 -17.78 1.74 -11.91
CA GLU A 112 -17.14 0.42 -12.03
C GLU A 112 -15.67 0.62 -12.39
N ILE A 113 -14.76 -0.05 -11.69
CA ILE A 113 -13.32 0.10 -11.84
C ILE A 113 -12.77 -1.14 -12.58
N PRO A 114 -12.41 -1.03 -13.87
CA PRO A 114 -12.09 -2.19 -14.70
C PRO A 114 -10.82 -2.94 -14.28
N ALA A 115 -9.91 -2.29 -13.55
CA ALA A 115 -8.69 -2.93 -13.01
C ALA A 115 -8.96 -3.81 -11.77
N LEU A 116 -10.11 -3.63 -11.12
CA LEU A 116 -10.57 -4.41 -9.98
C LEU A 116 -11.61 -5.48 -10.38
N SER A 117 -12.27 -5.27 -11.52
CA SER A 117 -13.39 -6.07 -12.01
C SER A 117 -12.90 -7.15 -13.00
N THR A 118 -13.38 -8.39 -12.88
CA THR A 118 -13.01 -9.48 -13.79
C THR A 118 -14.03 -9.66 -14.93
N ALA A 119 -13.68 -10.44 -15.95
CA ALA A 119 -14.34 -10.38 -17.26
C ALA A 119 -15.86 -10.67 -17.20
N LYS A 120 -16.63 -9.74 -17.76
CA LYS A 120 -18.08 -9.61 -17.65
C LYS A 120 -18.87 -10.90 -17.91
N ALA A 121 -19.60 -11.36 -16.90
CA ALA A 121 -20.61 -12.40 -17.06
C ALA A 121 -21.71 -11.96 -18.05
N PRO A 122 -22.30 -12.89 -18.85
CA PRO A 122 -23.41 -12.56 -19.73
C PRO A 122 -24.64 -12.12 -18.92
N ALA A 123 -25.38 -11.13 -19.41
CA ALA A 123 -26.55 -10.58 -18.71
C ALA A 123 -27.60 -11.66 -18.42
N ALA A 124 -27.75 -12.03 -17.16
CA ALA A 124 -28.68 -13.07 -16.73
C ALA A 124 -30.13 -12.58 -16.75
N THR A 125 -31.01 -13.30 -17.45
CA THR A 125 -32.45 -13.22 -17.17
C THR A 125 -32.73 -13.88 -15.81
N PRO A 126 -33.33 -13.17 -14.83
CA PRO A 126 -33.62 -13.75 -13.52
C PRO A 126 -34.66 -14.87 -13.64
N PHE A 127 -34.33 -16.05 -13.10
CA PHE A 127 -35.20 -17.24 -13.12
C PHE A 127 -36.15 -17.33 -11.89
N TYR A 128 -36.19 -16.27 -11.08
CA TYR A 128 -36.93 -16.21 -9.81
C TYR A 128 -37.95 -15.06 -9.80
N PRO A 129 -39.03 -15.15 -9.01
CA PRO A 129 -39.98 -14.05 -8.87
C PRO A 129 -39.34 -12.86 -8.16
N LEU A 130 -39.50 -11.67 -8.75
CA LEU A 130 -39.11 -10.40 -8.15
C LEU A 130 -40.26 -9.85 -7.29
N SER A 131 -39.94 -9.14 -6.23
CA SER A 131 -40.87 -8.30 -5.44
C SER A 131 -40.23 -6.93 -5.18
N ILE A 132 -41.05 -5.93 -4.86
CA ILE A 132 -40.56 -4.57 -4.68
C ILE A 132 -40.09 -4.39 -3.24
N LEU A 133 -38.83 -4.01 -3.06
CA LEU A 133 -38.37 -3.38 -1.83
C LEU A 133 -38.38 -1.87 -2.04
N GLN A 134 -39.12 -1.16 -1.17
CA GLN A 134 -39.03 0.28 -1.03
C GLN A 134 -38.12 0.60 0.16
N ILE A 135 -37.18 1.53 -0.03
CA ILE A 135 -36.32 2.04 1.03
C ILE A 135 -36.67 3.51 1.21
N ASN A 136 -37.11 3.88 2.41
CA ASN A 136 -37.25 5.28 2.79
C ASN A 136 -35.98 5.73 3.52
N ALA A 137 -35.42 6.87 3.15
CA ALA A 137 -34.32 7.50 3.87
C ALA A 137 -34.81 8.82 4.49
N VAL A 138 -34.64 8.95 5.80
CA VAL A 138 -35.12 10.06 6.63
C VAL A 138 -33.94 10.74 7.29
N GLY A 139 -33.77 12.04 7.06
CA GLY A 139 -32.61 12.79 7.52
C GLY A 139 -32.71 13.30 8.95
N LEU A 140 -31.64 13.93 9.42
CA LEU A 140 -31.51 14.53 10.75
C LEU A 140 -32.60 15.57 11.11
N ASP A 141 -33.25 16.18 10.11
CA ASP A 141 -34.37 17.12 10.31
C ASP A 141 -35.75 16.42 10.28
N GLY A 142 -35.79 15.11 10.03
CA GLY A 142 -37.01 14.32 9.85
C GLY A 142 -37.69 14.47 8.49
N ALA A 143 -37.06 15.15 7.52
CA ALA A 143 -37.51 15.18 6.13
C ALA A 143 -37.01 13.94 5.36
N PRO A 144 -37.60 13.62 4.18
CA PRO A 144 -36.97 12.71 3.24
C PRO A 144 -35.58 13.24 2.86
N ALA A 145 -34.56 12.40 3.01
CA ALA A 145 -33.16 12.75 2.77
C ALA A 145 -32.48 11.66 1.95
N ASP A 146 -31.40 12.02 1.27
CA ASP A 146 -30.79 11.16 0.28
C ASP A 146 -29.58 10.41 0.85
N ALA A 147 -29.31 9.22 0.30
CA ALA A 147 -28.39 8.24 0.87
C ALA A 147 -27.98 7.16 -0.14
N THR A 148 -27.08 6.24 0.24
CA THR A 148 -26.94 4.93 -0.42
C THR A 148 -27.58 3.93 0.49
N THR A 149 -28.25 2.93 -0.06
CA THR A 149 -28.39 1.66 0.64
C THR A 149 -27.62 0.57 -0.10
N PHE A 150 -26.65 -0.02 0.57
CA PHE A 150 -26.00 -1.25 0.15
C PHE A 150 -26.91 -2.39 0.53
N LEU A 151 -27.54 -3.01 -0.47
CA LEU A 151 -28.54 -4.04 -0.28
C LEU A 151 -27.95 -5.39 -0.69
N THR A 152 -27.80 -6.28 0.29
CA THR A 152 -27.19 -7.60 0.15
C THR A 152 -28.22 -8.68 0.52
N ASN A 153 -28.46 -9.63 -0.37
CA ASN A 153 -29.24 -10.83 -0.05
C ASN A 153 -28.38 -11.77 0.81
N VAL A 154 -28.95 -12.28 1.91
CA VAL A 154 -28.24 -13.14 2.88
C VAL A 154 -28.70 -14.61 2.84
N ASP A 155 -29.53 -14.96 1.84
CA ASP A 155 -29.76 -16.35 1.42
C ASP A 155 -28.71 -16.81 0.39
N ASP A 156 -28.18 -15.90 -0.42
CA ASP A 156 -27.17 -16.10 -1.48
C ASP A 156 -26.71 -14.73 -2.02
N VAL A 157 -25.48 -14.31 -1.69
CA VAL A 157 -24.95 -12.99 -2.09
C VAL A 157 -24.98 -12.80 -3.62
N ASN A 158 -24.75 -13.87 -4.40
CA ASN A 158 -24.71 -13.83 -5.86
C ASN A 158 -26.08 -13.52 -6.50
N LYS A 159 -27.19 -13.68 -5.76
CA LYS A 159 -28.52 -13.31 -6.28
C LYS A 159 -28.72 -11.81 -6.30
N TRP A 160 -28.20 -11.11 -5.32
CA TRP A 160 -28.36 -9.66 -5.17
C TRP A 160 -27.37 -9.06 -4.18
N SER A 161 -26.46 -8.23 -4.69
CA SER A 161 -25.57 -7.37 -3.92
C SER A 161 -25.31 -6.15 -4.82
N VAL A 162 -25.90 -4.98 -4.52
CA VAL A 162 -25.67 -3.72 -5.27
C VAL A 162 -25.82 -2.46 -4.40
N PRO A 163 -25.20 -1.32 -4.80
CA PRO A 163 -25.48 -0.02 -4.21
C PRO A 163 -26.74 0.59 -4.82
N LEU A 164 -27.61 1.15 -3.98
CA LEU A 164 -28.86 1.77 -4.40
C LEU A 164 -28.89 3.26 -4.05
N PRO A 165 -28.96 4.19 -5.03
CA PRO A 165 -29.10 5.61 -4.76
C PRO A 165 -30.50 5.92 -4.25
N VAL A 166 -30.61 6.42 -3.02
CA VAL A 166 -31.87 6.90 -2.46
C VAL A 166 -32.05 8.37 -2.79
N ALA A 167 -33.08 8.71 -3.56
CA ALA A 167 -33.27 10.04 -4.16
C ALA A 167 -34.66 10.63 -3.84
N GLY A 168 -34.70 11.85 -3.32
CA GLY A 168 -35.91 12.40 -2.69
C GLY A 168 -36.35 11.61 -1.45
N GLY A 169 -35.41 10.91 -0.79
CA GLY A 169 -35.64 10.03 0.35
C GLY A 169 -36.50 8.80 0.11
N ILE A 170 -36.74 8.38 -1.14
CA ILE A 170 -37.37 7.09 -1.47
C ILE A 170 -36.65 6.43 -2.65
N GLU A 171 -36.25 5.17 -2.49
CA GLU A 171 -35.85 4.28 -3.58
C GLU A 171 -36.79 3.08 -3.69
N ARG A 172 -36.98 2.54 -4.89
CA ARG A 172 -37.81 1.36 -5.17
C ARG A 172 -37.14 0.44 -6.17
N VAL A 173 -36.74 -0.73 -5.68
CA VAL A 173 -36.00 -1.73 -6.45
C VAL A 173 -36.76 -3.06 -6.51
N ALA A 174 -36.64 -3.77 -7.64
CA ALA A 174 -37.24 -5.10 -7.82
C ALA A 174 -36.19 -6.18 -7.58
N VAL A 175 -36.33 -6.93 -6.48
CA VAL A 175 -35.33 -7.88 -5.98
C VAL A 175 -35.93 -9.28 -5.79
N PRO A 176 -35.14 -10.37 -5.80
CA PRO A 176 -35.64 -11.69 -5.44
C PRO A 176 -36.30 -11.71 -4.06
N THR A 177 -37.35 -12.51 -3.88
CA THR A 177 -37.91 -12.77 -2.53
C THR A 177 -36.90 -13.51 -1.66
N GLY A 178 -36.70 -13.07 -0.43
CA GLY A 178 -35.69 -13.64 0.49
C GLY A 178 -35.36 -12.69 1.65
N HIS A 179 -34.32 -13.04 2.40
CA HIS A 179 -33.79 -12.26 3.51
C HIS A 179 -32.68 -11.32 3.03
N TYR A 180 -32.67 -10.08 3.53
CA TYR A 180 -31.72 -9.05 3.14
C TYR A 180 -31.12 -8.33 4.34
N ALA A 181 -29.91 -7.81 4.13
CA ALA A 181 -29.30 -6.77 4.94
C ALA A 181 -29.18 -5.49 4.13
N ALA A 182 -29.37 -4.36 4.78
CA ALA A 182 -29.28 -3.03 4.20
C ALA A 182 -28.42 -2.12 5.08
N THR A 183 -27.20 -1.78 4.67
CA THR A 183 -26.44 -0.69 5.31
C THR A 183 -26.68 0.58 4.51
N THR A 184 -27.32 1.56 5.14
CA THR A 184 -27.63 2.85 4.54
C THR A 184 -26.67 3.90 5.07
N ILE A 185 -26.13 4.75 4.18
CA ILE A 185 -25.17 5.77 4.56
C ILE A 185 -25.59 7.13 4.00
N PHE A 186 -25.57 8.14 4.86
CA PHE A 186 -25.86 9.54 4.57
C PHE A 186 -24.53 10.30 4.71
N SER A 187 -24.02 10.87 3.61
CA SER A 187 -22.84 11.75 3.65
C SER A 187 -23.24 13.23 3.47
N THR A 188 -22.50 14.11 4.13
CA THR A 188 -22.55 15.55 3.91
C THR A 188 -21.14 16.11 3.79
N TYR A 189 -20.89 16.94 2.78
CA TYR A 189 -19.56 17.44 2.45
C TYR A 189 -19.51 18.97 2.46
N ASP A 190 -18.62 19.56 3.27
CA ASP A 190 -18.36 21.00 3.22
C ASP A 190 -17.23 21.31 2.24
N GLN A 191 -17.60 21.86 1.07
CA GLN A 191 -16.66 22.31 0.04
C GLN A 191 -15.69 23.41 0.50
N THR A 192 -15.94 24.04 1.66
CA THR A 192 -15.09 25.12 2.21
C THR A 192 -13.91 24.57 3.02
N THR A 193 -14.15 23.52 3.82
CA THR A 193 -13.13 22.86 4.67
C THR A 193 -12.56 21.60 4.02
N GLY A 194 -13.29 21.01 3.07
CA GLY A 194 -12.94 19.74 2.42
C GLY A 194 -13.32 18.50 3.24
N ILE A 195 -14.04 18.66 4.35
CA ILE A 195 -14.34 17.62 5.34
C ILE A 195 -15.74 17.02 5.08
N GLY A 196 -15.83 15.69 5.23
CA GLY A 196 -17.09 14.95 5.24
C GLY A 196 -17.62 14.71 6.67
N THR A 197 -18.94 14.60 6.80
CA THR A 197 -19.63 14.11 8.00
C THR A 197 -20.64 13.05 7.60
N THR A 198 -20.55 11.88 8.25
CA THR A 198 -21.14 10.63 7.75
C THR A 198 -22.00 9.95 8.82
N HIS A 199 -23.20 9.50 8.45
CA HIS A 199 -24.11 8.75 9.33
C HIS A 199 -24.43 7.38 8.72
N VAL A 200 -24.14 6.29 9.44
CA VAL A 200 -24.38 4.91 8.98
C VAL A 200 -25.53 4.26 9.75
N VAL A 201 -26.51 3.69 9.03
CA VAL A 201 -27.71 3.03 9.57
C VAL A 201 -27.86 1.63 8.97
N SER A 202 -27.64 0.59 9.77
CA SER A 202 -27.73 -0.81 9.32
C SER A 202 -29.04 -1.48 9.74
N GLN A 203 -29.70 -2.16 8.79
CA GLN A 203 -30.87 -2.99 9.01
C GLN A 203 -30.52 -4.44 8.62
N LEU A 204 -30.38 -5.32 9.61
CA LEU A 204 -29.75 -6.64 9.40
C LEU A 204 -30.69 -7.77 8.97
N ASP A 205 -31.99 -7.62 9.17
CA ASP A 205 -32.99 -8.66 8.91
C ASP A 205 -34.21 -8.04 8.21
N LEU A 206 -34.16 -7.91 6.88
CA LEU A 206 -35.26 -7.41 6.04
C LEU A 206 -35.89 -8.56 5.24
N ASP A 207 -37.17 -8.84 5.52
CA ASP A 207 -37.94 -9.91 4.87
C ASP A 207 -38.64 -9.41 3.60
N VAL A 208 -38.15 -9.79 2.42
CA VAL A 208 -38.79 -9.46 1.13
C VAL A 208 -39.72 -10.59 0.70
N THR A 209 -41.02 -10.40 0.91
CA THR A 209 -42.07 -11.41 0.65
C THR A 209 -42.74 -11.24 -0.71
N ALA A 210 -43.24 -12.35 -1.27
CA ALA A 210 -43.85 -12.38 -2.60
C ALA A 210 -45.14 -11.54 -2.72
N GLY A 211 -45.26 -10.78 -3.81
CA GLY A 211 -46.53 -10.19 -4.25
C GLY A 211 -46.94 -8.88 -3.57
N GLY A 212 -46.01 -8.21 -2.88
CA GLY A 212 -46.25 -6.92 -2.23
C GLY A 212 -45.09 -5.93 -2.41
N VAL A 213 -45.16 -4.83 -1.66
CA VAL A 213 -44.06 -3.87 -1.46
C VAL A 213 -43.57 -4.03 -0.02
N THR A 214 -42.43 -4.67 0.19
CA THR A 214 -41.73 -4.58 1.49
C THR A 214 -41.22 -3.16 1.64
N THR A 215 -41.32 -2.57 2.83
CA THR A 215 -40.83 -1.21 3.10
C THR A 215 -39.80 -1.23 4.24
N ALA A 216 -38.57 -0.85 3.91
CA ALA A 216 -37.50 -0.55 4.85
C ALA A 216 -37.48 0.97 5.15
N THR A 217 -36.83 1.38 6.24
CA THR A 217 -36.68 2.80 6.58
C THR A 217 -35.39 2.99 7.37
N ALA A 218 -34.44 3.68 6.73
CA ALA A 218 -33.23 4.16 7.36
C ALA A 218 -33.48 5.58 7.88
N ASP A 219 -33.23 5.80 9.17
CA ASP A 219 -33.45 7.07 9.84
C ASP A 219 -32.11 7.56 10.38
N GLU A 220 -31.54 8.58 9.72
CA GLU A 220 -30.24 9.20 10.03
C GLU A 220 -30.13 9.57 11.51
N ARG A 221 -31.26 9.94 12.14
CA ARG A 221 -31.35 10.32 13.56
C ARG A 221 -31.10 9.17 14.53
N THR A 222 -31.04 7.92 14.05
CA THR A 222 -30.66 6.75 14.85
C THR A 222 -29.13 6.57 14.93
N ALA A 223 -28.38 7.14 13.98
CA ALA A 223 -26.93 7.16 13.99
C ALA A 223 -26.42 8.19 15.02
N THR A 224 -26.44 7.83 16.29
CA THR A 224 -26.10 8.71 17.42
C THR A 224 -24.76 8.39 18.07
N ALA A 225 -24.16 7.23 17.78
CA ALA A 225 -22.89 6.83 18.37
C ALA A 225 -21.72 7.30 17.48
N GLN A 226 -21.05 8.39 17.90
CA GLN A 226 -19.86 8.91 17.22
C GLN A 226 -18.68 7.96 17.41
N VAL A 227 -18.02 7.55 16.32
CA VAL A 227 -16.81 6.71 16.41
C VAL A 227 -15.61 7.57 16.75
N THR A 228 -14.97 7.27 17.88
CA THR A 228 -13.85 8.04 18.44
C THR A 228 -12.87 7.10 19.14
N ALA A 229 -11.62 7.52 19.35
CA ALA A 229 -10.66 6.78 20.16
C ALA A 229 -10.17 7.61 21.36
N ASN A 230 -10.26 7.05 22.57
CA ASN A 230 -9.69 7.63 23.79
C ASN A 230 -8.15 7.47 23.78
N THR A 231 -7.44 8.31 23.04
CA THR A 231 -5.97 8.31 22.99
C THR A 231 -5.33 8.84 24.29
N PRO A 232 -4.13 8.37 24.68
CA PRO A 232 -3.44 8.85 25.89
C PRO A 232 -2.96 10.30 25.83
N LYS A 233 -2.62 10.78 24.62
CA LYS A 233 -2.35 12.18 24.32
C LYS A 233 -3.60 12.79 23.64
N PRO A 234 -3.79 14.12 23.65
CA PRO A 234 -4.80 14.78 22.83
C PRO A 234 -4.53 14.53 21.34
N THR A 235 -5.59 14.24 20.57
CA THR A 235 -5.49 13.86 19.16
C THR A 235 -6.69 14.44 18.40
N VAL A 236 -6.52 14.78 17.13
CA VAL A 236 -7.60 15.12 16.19
C VAL A 236 -7.76 13.94 15.24
N THR A 237 -8.97 13.39 15.08
CA THR A 237 -9.24 12.36 14.07
C THR A 237 -9.03 12.95 12.69
N ASP A 238 -8.15 12.35 11.89
CA ASP A 238 -7.88 12.73 10.50
C ASP A 238 -8.27 11.61 9.51
N PHE A 239 -8.42 10.38 9.99
CA PHE A 239 -8.86 9.23 9.20
C PHE A 239 -9.70 8.24 10.00
N LEU A 240 -10.65 7.60 9.33
CA LEU A 240 -11.47 6.50 9.82
C LEU A 240 -11.80 5.56 8.64
N ASP A 241 -11.83 4.26 8.88
CA ASP A 241 -12.53 3.28 8.04
C ASP A 241 -13.30 2.27 8.90
N LEU A 242 -14.58 2.04 8.55
CA LEU A 242 -15.54 1.23 9.32
C LEU A 242 -16.09 0.08 8.48
N SER A 243 -15.60 -1.13 8.65
CA SER A 243 -16.09 -2.32 7.94
C SER A 243 -17.44 -2.80 8.49
N TYR A 244 -18.33 -3.19 7.58
CA TYR A 244 -19.60 -3.86 7.85
C TYR A 244 -19.74 -5.07 6.91
N VAL A 245 -19.59 -6.29 7.40
CA VAL A 245 -19.57 -7.51 6.58
C VAL A 245 -20.81 -8.35 6.83
N ARG A 246 -21.42 -8.89 5.77
CA ARG A 246 -22.49 -9.89 5.85
C ARG A 246 -22.05 -11.18 5.17
N THR A 247 -22.04 -12.27 5.94
CA THR A 247 -21.96 -13.62 5.38
C THR A 247 -23.37 -14.17 5.18
N ASP A 248 -23.64 -14.78 4.04
CA ASP A 248 -24.89 -15.50 3.78
C ASP A 248 -24.90 -16.90 4.44
N VAL A 249 -26.00 -17.63 4.27
CA VAL A 249 -26.13 -19.03 4.77
C VAL A 249 -25.24 -20.06 4.05
N ASN A 250 -24.56 -19.68 2.97
CA ASN A 250 -23.65 -20.54 2.19
C ASN A 250 -22.17 -20.29 2.55
N GLY A 251 -21.88 -19.27 3.35
CA GLY A 251 -20.51 -18.87 3.71
C GLY A 251 -19.88 -17.86 2.76
N LEU A 252 -20.64 -17.25 1.85
CA LEU A 252 -20.16 -16.18 0.97
C LEU A 252 -20.40 -14.82 1.62
N THR A 253 -19.48 -13.88 1.42
CA THR A 253 -19.56 -12.53 2.01
C THR A 253 -19.85 -11.45 0.98
N GLY A 254 -20.59 -10.43 1.41
CA GLY A 254 -20.67 -9.10 0.82
C GLY A 254 -20.61 -8.06 1.94
N GLY A 255 -20.02 -6.89 1.71
CA GLY A 255 -19.70 -5.96 2.79
C GLY A 255 -19.66 -4.48 2.40
N VAL A 256 -19.28 -3.65 3.36
CA VAL A 256 -19.40 -2.19 3.35
C VAL A 256 -18.37 -1.53 4.32
N SER A 257 -17.17 -1.15 3.88
CA SER A 257 -16.21 -0.33 4.65
C SER A 257 -16.33 1.17 4.33
N VAL A 258 -16.66 1.94 5.35
CA VAL A 258 -17.02 3.37 5.26
C VAL A 258 -15.85 4.24 5.72
N GLY A 259 -15.07 4.71 4.75
CA GLY A 259 -13.96 5.64 4.96
C GLY A 259 -14.41 7.09 5.16
N GLY A 260 -13.68 7.86 5.98
CA GLY A 260 -13.93 9.29 6.21
C GLY A 260 -12.79 10.01 6.93
N SER A 261 -12.77 11.35 6.83
CA SER A 261 -11.77 12.24 7.47
C SER A 261 -12.40 13.28 8.42
N GLY A 262 -13.60 12.99 8.91
CA GLY A 262 -14.36 13.84 9.80
C GLY A 262 -15.38 13.06 10.63
N ASP A 263 -16.26 13.78 11.32
CA ASP A 263 -17.21 13.18 12.26
C ASP A 263 -18.07 12.08 11.61
N THR A 264 -17.97 10.87 12.14
CA THR A 264 -18.71 9.70 11.67
C THR A 264 -19.51 9.10 12.81
N TYR A 265 -20.81 8.88 12.57
CA TYR A 265 -21.77 8.35 13.53
C TYR A 265 -22.41 7.08 13.00
N VAL A 266 -22.73 6.14 13.88
CA VAL A 266 -23.33 4.85 13.51
C VAL A 266 -24.57 4.55 14.36
N ALA A 267 -25.53 3.84 13.77
CA ALA A 267 -26.76 3.42 14.43
C ALA A 267 -26.52 2.16 15.29
N PRO A 268 -26.90 2.16 16.58
CA PRO A 268 -26.80 0.97 17.42
C PRO A 268 -27.63 -0.17 16.84
N THR A 269 -26.99 -1.29 16.53
CA THR A 269 -27.54 -2.38 15.72
C THR A 269 -27.28 -3.71 16.41
N GLY A 270 -28.31 -4.54 16.57
CA GLY A 270 -28.19 -5.87 17.18
C GLY A 270 -27.47 -6.91 16.30
N THR A 271 -27.46 -8.16 16.74
CA THR A 271 -26.89 -9.28 15.96
C THR A 271 -27.83 -9.74 14.85
N ALA A 272 -27.27 -10.35 13.80
CA ALA A 272 -28.04 -10.90 12.67
C ALA A 272 -28.81 -12.18 13.04
N LYS A 273 -29.97 -12.41 12.41
CA LYS A 273 -30.76 -13.65 12.54
C LYS A 273 -30.52 -14.66 11.41
N VAL A 274 -30.11 -14.19 10.23
CA VAL A 274 -29.84 -15.01 9.04
C VAL A 274 -28.43 -14.72 8.52
N GLY A 275 -27.62 -15.76 8.30
CA GLY A 275 -26.19 -15.59 8.02
C GLY A 275 -25.43 -15.03 9.24
N THR A 276 -24.36 -14.28 9.02
CA THR A 276 -23.63 -13.55 10.08
C THR A 276 -23.45 -12.08 9.73
N PHE A 277 -23.05 -11.28 10.74
CA PHE A 277 -22.65 -9.89 10.60
C PHE A 277 -21.31 -9.68 11.31
N SER A 278 -20.47 -8.80 10.76
CA SER A 278 -19.26 -8.25 11.37
C SER A 278 -19.30 -6.73 11.28
N TYR A 279 -18.89 -6.05 12.34
CA TYR A 279 -18.57 -4.63 12.35
C TYR A 279 -17.21 -4.43 13.01
N ASP A 280 -16.33 -3.68 12.37
CA ASP A 280 -15.00 -3.34 12.88
C ASP A 280 -14.61 -1.91 12.53
N VAL A 281 -13.99 -1.23 13.50
CA VAL A 281 -13.23 0.00 13.25
C VAL A 281 -11.87 -0.45 12.73
N LEU A 282 -11.84 -0.78 11.44
CA LEU A 282 -10.72 -1.38 10.75
C LEU A 282 -9.48 -0.47 10.80
N ALA A 283 -9.70 0.83 10.66
CA ALA A 283 -8.68 1.85 10.86
C ALA A 283 -9.26 3.08 11.56
N TRP A 284 -8.52 3.62 12.52
CA TRP A 284 -8.69 4.95 13.09
C TRP A 284 -7.33 5.64 13.09
N GLY A 285 -7.25 6.76 12.37
CA GLY A 285 -6.10 7.65 12.34
C GLY A 285 -6.38 8.92 13.14
N GLY A 286 -5.35 9.45 13.79
CA GLY A 286 -5.44 10.80 14.33
C GLY A 286 -4.08 11.44 14.60
N GLU A 287 -3.98 12.72 14.27
CA GLU A 287 -2.79 13.56 14.42
C GLU A 287 -2.74 14.33 15.74
N SER A 288 -1.53 14.72 16.15
CA SER A 288 -1.30 15.66 17.25
C SER A 288 -1.84 17.05 16.89
N PRO A 289 -2.54 17.76 17.80
CA PRO A 289 -3.11 19.08 17.51
C PRO A 289 -2.09 20.08 16.92
N ALA A 290 -2.52 20.84 15.91
CA ALA A 290 -1.69 21.79 15.18
C ALA A 290 -0.87 22.72 16.11
N GLY A 291 0.42 22.85 15.80
CA GLY A 291 1.38 23.58 16.65
C GLY A 291 1.97 22.76 17.80
N THR A 292 1.70 21.46 17.88
CA THR A 292 2.48 20.53 18.72
C THR A 292 3.95 20.58 18.31
N LYS A 293 4.84 20.81 19.29
CA LYS A 293 6.30 20.98 19.04
C LYS A 293 6.97 19.74 18.45
N ASP A 294 6.55 18.57 18.91
CA ASP A 294 7.14 17.26 18.60
C ASP A 294 6.00 16.37 18.05
N PRO A 295 5.72 16.42 16.73
CA PRO A 295 4.51 15.83 16.16
C PRO A 295 4.38 14.32 16.34
N TYR A 296 3.13 13.87 16.48
CA TYR A 296 2.82 12.46 16.61
C TYR A 296 1.46 12.12 16.00
N ARG A 297 1.24 10.82 15.76
CA ARG A 297 -0.03 10.27 15.31
C ARG A 297 -0.34 8.93 15.98
N TYR A 298 -1.61 8.55 15.96
CA TYR A 298 -2.10 7.23 16.36
C TYR A 298 -2.69 6.52 15.15
N ASP A 299 -2.43 5.21 15.06
CA ASP A 299 -2.86 4.35 13.96
C ASP A 299 -3.40 3.06 14.56
N LEU A 300 -4.73 2.94 14.61
CA LEU A 300 -5.40 1.98 15.48
C LEU A 300 -6.39 1.09 14.70
N MET A 301 -6.29 -0.21 14.91
CA MET A 301 -7.32 -1.18 14.53
C MET A 301 -8.07 -1.62 15.79
N PHE A 302 -9.37 -1.92 15.69
CA PHE A 302 -10.15 -2.48 16.79
C PHE A 302 -10.82 -3.80 16.37
N PRO A 303 -10.89 -4.82 17.26
CA PRO A 303 -11.41 -6.13 16.88
C PRO A 303 -12.87 -6.10 16.44
N ALA A 304 -13.18 -6.93 15.45
CA ALA A 304 -14.54 -7.15 14.97
C ALA A 304 -15.51 -7.68 16.03
N VAL A 305 -16.77 -7.25 15.91
CA VAL A 305 -17.92 -7.64 16.73
C VAL A 305 -19.14 -7.95 15.85
N ASP A 306 -20.07 -8.74 16.36
CA ASP A 306 -21.27 -9.20 15.62
C ASP A 306 -22.47 -8.23 15.72
N HIS A 307 -22.23 -6.99 16.14
CA HIS A 307 -23.23 -5.96 16.43
C HIS A 307 -22.59 -4.56 16.39
N VAL A 308 -23.40 -3.50 16.30
CA VAL A 308 -22.93 -2.11 16.45
C VAL A 308 -23.33 -1.59 17.82
N ASP A 309 -22.34 -1.40 18.68
CA ASP A 309 -22.53 -0.96 20.06
C ASP A 309 -23.00 0.51 20.16
N ALA A 310 -23.75 0.85 21.20
CA ALA A 310 -24.29 2.20 21.40
C ALA A 310 -23.25 3.21 21.95
N ASN A 311 -22.06 2.72 22.31
CA ASN A 311 -20.91 3.54 22.68
C ASN A 311 -19.73 3.18 21.76
N GLN A 312 -19.41 4.06 20.82
CA GLN A 312 -18.32 3.87 19.86
C GLN A 312 -17.05 4.64 20.24
N ASN A 313 -16.92 5.04 21.51
CA ASN A 313 -15.67 5.61 22.01
C ASN A 313 -14.69 4.50 22.41
N GLN A 314 -13.86 4.12 21.44
CA GLN A 314 -12.92 3.02 21.51
C GLN A 314 -11.79 3.29 22.52
N ARG A 315 -11.50 2.32 23.39
CA ARG A 315 -10.49 2.48 24.43
C ARG A 315 -9.12 2.00 23.97
N VAL A 316 -8.20 2.93 23.73
CA VAL A 316 -6.81 2.63 23.36
C VAL A 316 -6.08 1.96 24.53
N ASP A 317 -5.55 0.76 24.29
CA ASP A 317 -4.70 0.05 25.24
C ASP A 317 -3.23 0.36 24.95
N THR A 318 -2.61 1.18 25.79
CA THR A 318 -1.19 1.55 25.63
C THR A 318 -0.23 0.38 25.75
N SER A 319 -0.68 -0.78 26.27
CA SER A 319 0.12 -2.00 26.27
C SER A 319 0.15 -2.71 24.91
N LYS A 320 -0.71 -2.30 23.95
CA LYS A 320 -0.77 -2.83 22.59
C LYS A 320 -0.24 -1.86 21.52
N LEU A 321 0.26 -0.70 21.93
CA LEU A 321 0.89 0.26 21.02
C LEU A 321 2.38 -0.07 20.84
N THR A 322 2.84 -0.07 19.59
CA THR A 322 4.25 0.09 19.24
C THR A 322 4.51 1.57 18.96
N THR A 323 5.63 2.09 19.43
CA THR A 323 6.08 3.46 19.15
C THR A 323 7.15 3.42 18.07
N THR A 324 6.96 4.14 16.97
CA THR A 324 7.99 4.31 15.92
C THR A 324 8.42 5.77 15.86
N HIS A 325 9.70 6.02 16.11
CA HIS A 325 10.33 7.31 15.88
C HIS A 325 10.81 7.34 14.43
N ASN A 326 10.07 8.04 13.57
CA ASN A 326 10.44 8.22 12.17
C ASN A 326 11.22 9.54 12.07
N THR A 327 12.45 9.50 11.58
CA THR A 327 13.07 10.65 10.92
C THR A 327 12.69 10.58 9.45
N VAL A 328 12.37 11.72 8.85
CA VAL A 328 11.99 11.83 7.45
C VAL A 328 12.91 12.86 6.79
N ASP A 329 13.88 12.37 6.02
CA ASP A 329 14.84 13.21 5.32
C ASP A 329 14.24 13.73 4.01
N SER A 330 14.70 14.90 3.56
CA SER A 330 14.27 15.52 2.31
C SER A 330 15.42 15.61 1.31
N ASP A 331 15.10 15.59 0.01
CA ASP A 331 16.07 15.98 -1.02
C ASP A 331 16.20 17.50 -1.01
N ALA A 332 17.43 18.03 -1.03
CA ALA A 332 17.70 19.47 -1.05
C ALA A 332 17.07 20.24 -2.25
N GLY A 333 16.54 19.51 -3.24
CA GLY A 333 15.78 20.00 -4.38
C GLY A 333 14.25 20.02 -4.21
N ASN A 334 13.68 19.49 -3.12
CA ASN A 334 12.27 19.70 -2.76
C ASN A 334 12.14 21.13 -2.19
N PRO A 335 11.52 22.09 -2.93
CA PRO A 335 11.47 23.49 -2.51
C PRO A 335 10.21 23.82 -1.69
N ARG A 336 9.33 22.82 -1.52
CA ARG A 336 8.01 22.94 -0.88
C ARG A 336 8.07 22.52 0.59
N HIS A 337 9.02 21.65 0.92
CA HIS A 337 9.07 20.98 2.21
C HIS A 337 7.79 20.17 2.49
N ASP A 338 7.15 19.65 1.43
CA ASP A 338 5.99 18.76 1.53
C ASP A 338 6.39 17.29 1.30
N GLY A 339 5.71 16.39 2.01
CA GLY A 339 5.83 14.95 1.88
C GLY A 339 4.59 14.28 2.47
N GLU A 340 4.40 12.98 2.21
CA GLU A 340 3.21 12.25 2.64
C GLU A 340 3.60 10.97 3.37
N TYR A 341 3.18 10.84 4.63
CA TYR A 341 3.27 9.60 5.38
C TYR A 341 1.99 8.79 5.17
N LEU A 342 2.16 7.57 4.64
CA LEU A 342 1.07 6.66 4.31
C LEU A 342 1.06 5.50 5.31
N MET A 343 -0.07 5.24 5.97
CA MET A 343 -0.24 4.05 6.82
C MET A 343 -1.65 3.48 6.69
N GLY A 344 -1.79 2.17 6.76
CA GLY A 344 -3.10 1.53 6.67
C GLY A 344 -3.10 0.01 6.88
N PRO A 345 -4.29 -0.57 7.13
CA PRO A 345 -4.53 -2.01 7.02
C PRO A 345 -4.18 -2.55 5.63
N VAL A 346 -3.62 -3.76 5.62
CA VAL A 346 -3.54 -4.67 4.48
C VAL A 346 -3.99 -6.07 4.91
N SER A 347 -4.89 -6.67 4.14
CA SER A 347 -5.21 -8.10 4.24
C SER A 347 -5.33 -8.77 2.86
N PRO A 348 -5.27 -10.11 2.79
CA PRO A 348 -5.49 -10.85 1.54
C PRO A 348 -6.89 -10.66 0.94
N THR A 349 -7.82 -10.08 1.70
CA THR A 349 -9.26 -10.12 1.45
C THR A 349 -9.86 -8.75 1.13
N LEU A 350 -9.42 -7.68 1.81
CA LEU A 350 -9.72 -6.28 1.47
C LEU A 350 -8.68 -5.65 0.52
N GLY A 351 -7.45 -6.17 0.51
CA GLY A 351 -6.30 -5.46 -0.05
C GLY A 351 -5.78 -4.41 0.91
N GLY A 352 -5.15 -3.35 0.39
CA GLY A 352 -4.62 -2.26 1.20
C GLY A 352 -5.49 -1.01 1.18
N ILE A 353 -5.86 -0.50 2.36
CA ILE A 353 -6.53 0.78 2.51
C ILE A 353 -5.58 1.70 3.29
N GLN A 354 -4.81 2.55 2.59
CA GLN A 354 -3.86 3.47 3.21
C GLN A 354 -4.43 4.88 3.30
N ALA A 355 -4.30 5.48 4.47
CA ALA A 355 -4.52 6.89 4.69
C ALA A 355 -3.21 7.64 4.45
N GLY A 356 -3.29 8.76 3.71
CA GLY A 356 -2.16 9.62 3.37
C GLY A 356 -2.23 10.94 4.14
N HIS A 357 -1.12 11.30 4.78
CA HIS A 357 -1.07 12.42 5.72
C HIS A 357 0.13 13.32 5.42
N ILE A 358 -0.14 14.60 5.20
CA ILE A 358 0.85 15.58 4.74
C ILE A 358 1.71 16.02 5.93
N ILE A 359 3.04 15.92 5.76
CA ILE A 359 4.05 16.29 6.76
C ILE A 359 5.06 17.29 6.19
N THR A 360 5.75 18.04 7.06
CA THR A 360 6.64 19.14 6.65
C THR A 360 8.10 18.67 6.66
N VAL A 361 8.64 18.29 5.51
CA VAL A 361 9.93 17.58 5.43
C VAL A 361 11.13 18.52 5.22
N PRO A 362 12.27 18.31 5.91
CA PRO A 362 12.54 17.21 6.83
C PRO A 362 11.86 17.35 8.21
N GLU A 363 11.47 16.22 8.80
CA GLU A 363 10.74 16.17 10.08
C GLU A 363 11.12 14.95 10.95
N THR A 364 10.65 14.96 12.20
CA THR A 364 10.62 13.77 13.06
C THR A 364 9.21 13.50 13.57
N LEU A 365 8.61 12.39 13.13
CA LEU A 365 7.23 11.99 13.41
C LEU A 365 7.19 10.74 14.31
N THR A 366 6.59 10.84 15.50
CA THR A 366 6.33 9.66 16.34
C THR A 366 4.98 9.01 15.98
N THR A 367 4.97 7.78 15.49
CA THR A 367 3.73 7.02 15.28
C THR A 367 3.45 6.05 16.42
N TYR A 368 2.18 5.92 16.79
CA TYR A 368 1.68 5.00 17.81
C TYR A 368 0.75 3.98 17.17
N THR A 369 1.35 2.95 16.57
CA THR A 369 0.65 1.90 15.83
C THR A 369 0.11 0.84 16.80
N GLY A 370 -1.20 0.58 16.77
CA GLY A 370 -1.85 -0.48 17.52
C GLY A 370 -1.57 -1.86 16.93
N ALA A 371 -1.58 -2.90 17.78
CA ALA A 371 -1.39 -4.28 17.33
C ALA A 371 -2.47 -4.69 16.29
N PRO A 372 -2.10 -5.44 15.23
CA PRO A 372 -3.05 -5.87 14.21
C PRO A 372 -4.16 -6.80 14.75
N VAL A 373 -5.27 -6.91 14.02
CA VAL A 373 -6.46 -7.69 14.40
C VAL A 373 -6.82 -8.73 13.34
N GLY A 374 -7.13 -9.96 13.74
CA GLY A 374 -7.43 -11.03 12.79
C GLY A 374 -6.24 -11.37 11.89
N ASP A 375 -6.47 -11.35 10.58
CA ASP A 375 -5.46 -11.51 9.51
C ASP A 375 -4.97 -10.17 8.90
N GLU A 376 -5.56 -9.03 9.30
CA GLU A 376 -5.07 -7.70 8.94
C GLU A 376 -3.64 -7.46 9.44
N GLN A 377 -2.84 -6.72 8.68
CA GLN A 377 -1.51 -6.24 9.06
C GLN A 377 -1.39 -4.74 8.76
N TRP A 378 -0.41 -4.05 9.34
CA TRP A 378 -0.12 -2.65 8.98
C TRP A 378 0.92 -2.56 7.88
N TYR A 379 0.61 -1.79 6.84
CA TYR A 379 1.56 -1.38 5.81
C TYR A 379 1.77 0.12 5.88
N GLY A 380 3.03 0.56 5.84
CA GLY A 380 3.41 1.96 6.03
C GLY A 380 4.53 2.38 5.09
N ASN A 381 4.34 3.50 4.39
CA ASN A 381 5.21 4.04 3.35
C ASN A 381 5.41 5.56 3.54
N PHE A 382 6.35 6.14 2.80
CA PHE A 382 6.59 7.58 2.74
C PHE A 382 6.79 8.05 1.29
N MET A 383 6.18 9.18 0.91
CA MET A 383 6.38 9.85 -0.38
C MET A 383 7.12 11.18 -0.20
N ASN A 384 8.20 11.36 -0.96
CA ASN A 384 9.22 12.40 -0.73
C ASN A 384 8.90 13.81 -1.26
N ALA A 385 7.81 13.97 -2.02
CA ALA A 385 7.30 15.24 -2.52
C ALA A 385 5.83 15.07 -2.95
N LEU A 386 5.03 16.14 -2.84
CA LEU A 386 3.66 16.18 -3.34
C LEU A 386 3.53 17.02 -4.63
N PRO A 387 2.56 16.72 -5.51
CA PRO A 387 2.45 17.37 -6.82
C PRO A 387 2.16 18.87 -6.77
N GLU A 388 2.45 19.54 -7.89
CA GLU A 388 1.82 20.82 -8.22
C GLU A 388 0.31 20.60 -8.45
N PRO A 389 -0.60 21.30 -7.73
CA PRO A 389 -2.03 21.08 -7.88
C PRO A 389 -2.51 21.19 -9.34
N GLY A 390 -3.09 20.11 -9.85
CA GLY A 390 -3.63 20.01 -11.21
C GLY A 390 -2.70 19.43 -12.29
N THR A 391 -1.46 19.00 -11.99
CA THR A 391 -0.57 18.39 -13.02
C THR A 391 -0.84 16.92 -13.32
N GLY A 392 -1.73 16.25 -12.55
CA GLY A 392 -1.93 14.80 -12.61
C GLY A 392 -1.05 14.06 -11.59
N PHE A 393 -1.00 12.73 -11.70
CA PHE A 393 -0.30 11.89 -10.71
C PHE A 393 1.22 12.21 -10.71
N PRO A 394 1.84 12.38 -9.53
CA PRO A 394 3.19 12.96 -9.43
C PRO A 394 4.26 12.03 -10.03
N ALA A 395 5.40 12.64 -10.37
CA ALA A 395 6.69 11.95 -10.34
C ALA A 395 7.19 11.96 -8.89
N ALA A 396 6.97 10.88 -8.13
CA ALA A 396 7.34 10.76 -6.71
C ALA A 396 8.03 9.43 -6.38
N LEU A 397 8.94 9.46 -5.41
CA LEU A 397 9.54 8.26 -4.83
C LEU A 397 8.71 7.81 -3.63
N LEU A 398 8.11 6.62 -3.75
CA LEU A 398 7.39 5.96 -2.67
C LEU A 398 8.35 4.98 -1.97
N PHE A 399 8.90 5.38 -0.83
CA PHE A 399 9.69 4.52 0.05
C PHE A 399 8.75 3.65 0.87
N GLY A 400 8.83 2.33 0.69
CA GLY A 400 8.08 1.36 1.47
C GLY A 400 8.97 0.47 2.31
N GLN A 401 8.34 -0.26 3.23
CA GLN A 401 8.99 -1.29 4.05
C GLN A 401 8.14 -2.56 4.05
N THR A 402 8.76 -3.72 4.25
CA THR A 402 8.01 -4.98 4.45
C THR A 402 7.23 -4.89 5.77
N ALA A 403 5.90 -5.06 5.72
CA ALA A 403 4.94 -4.81 6.80
C ALA A 403 5.44 -5.26 8.20
N PRO A 404 5.82 -4.33 9.10
CA PRO A 404 6.34 -4.69 10.43
C PRO A 404 5.26 -5.37 11.27
N ILE A 405 5.57 -6.48 11.93
CA ILE A 405 4.63 -7.08 12.89
C ILE A 405 4.62 -6.25 14.18
N TYR A 406 3.69 -5.29 14.27
CA TYR A 406 3.54 -4.39 15.42
C TYR A 406 2.97 -5.13 16.66
N GLN A 407 3.78 -5.90 17.39
CA GLN A 407 3.30 -6.74 18.51
C GLN A 407 3.00 -6.01 19.83
N GLY A 408 3.04 -4.67 19.85
CA GLY A 408 2.82 -3.86 21.06
C GLY A 408 4.05 -3.77 21.98
N LYS A 409 4.08 -2.72 22.83
CA LYS A 409 5.20 -2.32 23.72
C LYS A 409 6.59 -2.30 23.08
N THR A 410 6.66 -2.25 21.76
CA THR A 410 7.92 -2.18 21.01
C THR A 410 8.25 -0.72 20.76
N GLU A 411 9.54 -0.38 20.76
CA GLU A 411 10.03 0.94 20.40
C GLU A 411 11.00 0.78 19.22
N LEU A 412 10.75 1.53 18.15
CA LEU A 412 11.43 1.42 16.86
C LEU A 412 11.95 2.79 16.43
N TRP A 413 13.02 2.78 15.64
CA TRP A 413 13.57 3.95 14.96
C TRP A 413 13.69 3.63 13.46
N ARG A 414 13.32 4.59 12.61
CA ARG A 414 13.43 4.48 11.14
C ARG A 414 13.77 5.84 10.55
N THR A 415 14.65 5.87 9.55
CA THR A 415 15.04 7.11 8.84
C THR A 415 14.70 6.96 7.37
N TRP A 416 13.66 7.65 6.89
CA TRP A 416 13.19 7.52 5.51
C TRP A 416 13.94 8.45 4.56
N GLY A 417 14.33 7.96 3.38
CA GLY A 417 14.86 8.79 2.29
C GLY A 417 16.31 9.27 2.46
N HIS A 418 17.00 8.91 3.55
CA HIS A 418 18.40 9.27 3.78
C HIS A 418 19.34 8.53 2.80
N GLY A 419 20.30 9.28 2.25
CA GLY A 419 21.11 8.88 1.11
C GLY A 419 22.50 8.30 1.45
N PRO A 420 23.28 7.95 0.42
CA PRO A 420 22.91 7.92 -1.00
C PRO A 420 21.90 6.80 -1.30
N LEU A 421 20.83 7.14 -2.03
CA LEU A 421 19.89 6.16 -2.56
C LEU A 421 20.59 5.34 -3.66
N THR A 422 20.45 4.01 -3.63
CA THR A 422 21.11 3.11 -4.60
C THR A 422 20.27 1.85 -4.90
N PRO A 423 20.43 1.20 -6.06
CA PRO A 423 19.82 -0.11 -6.31
C PRO A 423 20.43 -1.19 -5.40
N GLN A 424 19.60 -2.05 -4.79
CA GLN A 424 20.05 -3.09 -3.84
C GLN A 424 19.16 -4.35 -3.90
N VAL A 425 19.50 -5.38 -3.10
CA VAL A 425 18.70 -6.63 -2.97
C VAL A 425 17.90 -6.72 -1.66
N GLY A 426 18.23 -5.90 -0.65
CA GLY A 426 17.54 -5.80 0.63
C GLY A 426 17.89 -6.90 1.66
N GLN A 427 17.49 -6.66 2.90
CA GLN A 427 17.62 -7.54 4.06
C GLN A 427 16.33 -7.50 4.89
N PHE A 428 15.31 -8.21 4.42
CA PHE A 428 13.93 -8.10 4.89
C PHE A 428 13.65 -8.95 6.14
N LYS A 429 12.62 -8.54 6.90
CA LYS A 429 12.27 -9.11 8.22
C LYS A 429 10.81 -9.57 8.34
N ASN A 430 10.04 -9.42 7.28
CA ASN A 430 8.63 -9.80 7.17
C ASN A 430 8.39 -10.31 5.74
N PRO A 431 7.32 -11.10 5.48
CA PRO A 431 7.04 -11.71 4.18
C PRO A 431 7.13 -10.76 2.99
N THR A 432 7.90 -11.15 1.96
CA THR A 432 8.07 -10.36 0.73
C THR A 432 8.44 -11.24 -0.48
N GLY A 433 8.47 -10.65 -1.68
CA GLY A 433 9.08 -11.27 -2.86
C GLY A 433 10.61 -11.29 -2.77
N CYS A 434 11.23 -12.37 -3.22
CA CYS A 434 12.67 -12.53 -3.23
C CYS A 434 13.30 -11.93 -4.50
N ASN A 435 14.10 -10.87 -4.37
CA ASN A 435 14.75 -10.18 -5.49
C ASN A 435 15.72 -11.07 -6.29
N ALA A 436 16.27 -12.13 -5.68
CA ALA A 436 17.24 -13.02 -6.32
C ALA A 436 17.19 -14.43 -5.71
N CYS A 437 16.40 -15.33 -6.30
CA CYS A 437 16.25 -16.74 -5.87
C CYS A 437 16.51 -17.73 -7.01
N SER A 438 16.74 -19.00 -6.68
CA SER A 438 16.66 -20.10 -7.66
C SER A 438 15.76 -21.23 -7.17
N ASP A 439 14.97 -21.81 -8.08
CA ASP A 439 14.31 -23.10 -7.91
C ASP A 439 14.78 -24.10 -8.99
N GLU A 440 14.08 -25.22 -9.19
CA GLU A 440 14.52 -26.35 -10.04
C GLU A 440 14.55 -26.04 -11.54
N GLY A 441 15.56 -25.29 -11.96
CA GLY A 441 15.84 -24.93 -13.34
C GLY A 441 15.71 -23.44 -13.63
N THR A 442 14.97 -22.68 -12.84
CA THR A 442 14.80 -21.22 -13.01
C THR A 442 15.60 -20.47 -11.94
N ILE A 443 16.25 -19.39 -12.37
CA ILE A 443 16.93 -18.43 -11.48
C ILE A 443 16.36 -17.04 -11.75
N ASP A 444 15.87 -16.37 -10.71
CA ASP A 444 15.50 -14.95 -10.77
C ASP A 444 16.67 -14.10 -10.27
N LEU A 445 16.87 -12.97 -10.94
CA LEU A 445 17.99 -12.07 -10.78
C LEU A 445 17.50 -10.65 -10.98
N GLY A 446 17.25 -9.94 -9.88
CA GLY A 446 16.84 -8.55 -9.89
C GLY A 446 17.40 -7.72 -8.74
N LEU A 447 17.18 -6.42 -8.85
CA LEU A 447 17.48 -5.40 -7.86
C LEU A 447 16.22 -4.57 -7.59
N THR A 448 15.98 -4.27 -6.32
CA THR A 448 15.13 -3.14 -5.92
C THR A 448 15.79 -1.85 -6.41
N ALA A 449 15.05 -1.02 -7.15
CA ALA A 449 15.65 0.02 -7.97
C ALA A 449 16.32 1.16 -7.17
N LEU A 450 15.77 1.54 -6.02
CA LEU A 450 16.44 2.37 -5.02
C LEU A 450 16.10 1.87 -3.61
N THR A 451 17.06 1.96 -2.68
CA THR A 451 16.87 1.82 -1.23
C THR A 451 17.56 2.97 -0.50
N ASP A 452 17.03 3.36 0.65
CA ASP A 452 17.62 4.36 1.56
C ASP A 452 18.56 3.70 2.59
N SER A 453 18.88 4.43 3.68
CA SER A 453 19.71 3.94 4.77
C SER A 453 19.15 2.75 5.57
N ASN A 454 17.90 2.33 5.38
CA ASN A 454 17.38 1.10 6.00
C ASN A 454 17.53 -0.07 5.03
N PRO A 455 18.15 -1.20 5.43
CA PRO A 455 18.34 -2.33 4.52
C PRO A 455 17.04 -3.11 4.24
N ASP A 456 15.92 -2.81 4.91
CA ASP A 456 14.59 -3.36 4.63
C ASP A 456 13.63 -2.39 3.92
N SER A 457 14.12 -1.23 3.49
CA SER A 457 13.40 -0.34 2.58
C SER A 457 13.40 -0.85 1.15
N PHE A 458 12.37 -0.49 0.39
CA PHE A 458 12.35 -0.52 -1.07
C PHE A 458 11.72 0.78 -1.60
N THR A 459 12.05 1.16 -2.84
CA THR A 459 11.43 2.34 -3.48
C THR A 459 10.61 1.91 -4.69
N ASN A 460 9.37 2.38 -4.75
CA ASN A 460 8.54 2.32 -5.95
C ASN A 460 8.55 3.67 -6.68
N PHE A 461 8.65 3.62 -8.01
CA PHE A 461 8.54 4.80 -8.86
C PHE A 461 7.09 5.06 -9.22
N LEU A 462 6.52 6.13 -8.67
CA LEU A 462 5.31 6.72 -9.21
C LEU A 462 5.79 7.74 -10.25
N GLY A 463 5.94 7.34 -11.52
CA GLY A 463 6.42 8.24 -12.59
C GLY A 463 7.48 7.65 -13.52
N PRO A 464 8.04 8.45 -14.46
CA PRO A 464 8.93 7.99 -15.51
C PRO A 464 10.38 7.84 -15.04
N ALA A 465 10.74 6.64 -14.56
CA ALA A 465 12.14 6.22 -14.39
C ALA A 465 12.64 5.54 -15.68
N THR A 466 13.92 5.74 -16.03
CA THR A 466 14.57 5.00 -17.12
C THR A 466 15.56 4.02 -16.53
N GLY A 467 15.36 2.72 -16.75
CA GLY A 467 16.29 1.67 -16.32
C GLY A 467 16.81 0.87 -17.51
N HIS A 468 18.01 0.31 -17.40
CA HIS A 468 18.52 -0.69 -18.33
C HIS A 468 19.19 -1.81 -17.54
N PHE A 469 18.64 -3.02 -17.63
CA PHE A 469 19.11 -4.19 -16.88
C PHE A 469 19.62 -5.27 -17.84
N THR A 470 20.86 -5.69 -17.61
CA THR A 470 21.57 -6.69 -18.42
C THR A 470 22.17 -7.77 -17.52
N VAL A 471 21.97 -9.04 -17.87
CA VAL A 471 22.54 -10.19 -17.15
C VAL A 471 23.49 -10.95 -18.06
N TYR A 472 24.68 -11.22 -17.54
CA TYR A 472 25.64 -12.16 -18.10
C TYR A 472 25.67 -13.45 -17.27
N ARG A 473 25.78 -14.60 -17.93
CA ARG A 473 26.16 -15.88 -17.33
C ARG A 473 27.52 -16.29 -17.89
N ASP A 474 28.49 -16.52 -17.01
CA ASP A 474 29.85 -16.94 -17.37
C ASP A 474 30.50 -16.02 -18.44
N GLY A 475 30.22 -14.71 -18.35
CA GLY A 475 30.66 -13.68 -19.29
C GLY A 475 29.83 -13.55 -20.58
N THR A 476 28.90 -14.47 -20.85
CA THR A 476 28.01 -14.43 -22.02
C THR A 476 26.72 -13.69 -21.66
N GLN A 477 26.29 -12.72 -22.45
CA GLN A 477 25.03 -12.01 -22.22
C GLN A 477 23.83 -12.95 -22.45
N VAL A 478 22.98 -13.10 -21.43
CA VAL A 478 21.78 -13.95 -21.47
C VAL A 478 20.47 -13.15 -21.40
N PHE A 479 20.52 -11.91 -20.90
CA PHE A 479 19.40 -10.98 -20.85
C PHE A 479 19.89 -9.53 -21.02
N SER A 480 19.06 -8.67 -21.61
CA SER A 480 19.25 -7.22 -21.68
C SER A 480 17.93 -6.56 -22.07
N GLN A 481 17.40 -5.65 -21.24
CA GLN A 481 16.12 -4.98 -21.49
C GLN A 481 16.02 -3.61 -20.81
N ASP A 482 15.35 -2.68 -21.48
CA ASP A 482 15.00 -1.36 -20.95
C ASP A 482 13.74 -1.41 -20.07
N ASN A 483 13.74 -0.62 -19.01
CA ASN A 483 12.64 -0.39 -18.07
C ASN A 483 12.19 -1.66 -17.32
N THR A 484 13.17 -2.48 -16.93
CA THR A 484 13.07 -3.50 -15.86
C THR A 484 14.28 -3.36 -14.93
N SER A 485 14.20 -3.93 -13.73
CA SER A 485 15.33 -4.09 -12.80
C SER A 485 15.60 -5.55 -12.43
N GLY A 486 14.99 -6.53 -13.12
CA GLY A 486 15.20 -7.96 -12.90
C GLY A 486 14.76 -8.86 -14.06
N THR A 487 15.05 -10.17 -13.95
CA THR A 487 14.69 -11.19 -14.96
C THR A 487 14.71 -12.63 -14.42
N GLU A 488 13.69 -13.41 -14.78
CA GLU A 488 13.67 -14.87 -14.62
C GLU A 488 14.37 -15.57 -15.80
N LEU A 489 15.31 -16.47 -15.49
CA LEU A 489 16.07 -17.22 -16.49
C LEU A 489 15.80 -18.74 -16.38
N THR A 490 14.76 -19.20 -17.07
CA THR A 490 14.40 -20.63 -17.13
C THR A 490 15.49 -21.48 -17.80
N GLY A 491 15.73 -22.67 -17.24
CA GLY A 491 16.73 -23.64 -17.71
C GLY A 491 18.18 -23.33 -17.28
N GLN A 492 18.46 -22.20 -16.64
CA GLN A 492 19.83 -21.79 -16.27
C GLN A 492 20.27 -22.30 -14.89
N ALA A 493 19.34 -22.60 -13.97
CA ALA A 493 19.65 -23.01 -12.59
C ALA A 493 20.12 -24.48 -12.46
N GLN A 494 20.34 -25.21 -13.56
CA GLN A 494 20.74 -26.64 -13.53
C GLN A 494 22.26 -26.86 -13.41
N GLN A 495 23.07 -25.79 -13.44
CA GLN A 495 24.53 -25.87 -13.46
C GLN A 495 25.16 -24.77 -12.59
N ALA A 496 26.35 -25.03 -12.04
CA ALA A 496 27.14 -23.98 -11.41
C ALA A 496 27.59 -22.96 -12.49
N ALA A 497 27.56 -21.69 -12.13
CA ALA A 497 27.82 -20.57 -13.03
C ALA A 497 28.20 -19.31 -12.24
N THR A 498 28.78 -18.32 -12.92
CA THR A 498 28.92 -16.96 -12.40
C THR A 498 27.94 -16.05 -13.11
N TYR A 499 26.96 -15.50 -12.39
CA TYR A 499 26.07 -14.48 -12.93
C TYR A 499 26.64 -13.09 -12.67
N ARG A 500 26.40 -12.16 -13.58
CA ARG A 500 26.72 -10.74 -13.42
C ARG A 500 25.53 -9.89 -13.86
N MET A 501 24.92 -9.19 -12.92
CA MET A 501 23.84 -8.24 -13.14
C MET A 501 24.46 -6.85 -13.34
N VAL A 502 24.07 -6.14 -14.39
CA VAL A 502 24.44 -4.75 -14.63
C VAL A 502 23.15 -3.95 -14.75
N PHE A 503 22.99 -2.94 -13.91
CA PHE A 503 21.83 -2.06 -13.88
C PHE A 503 22.25 -0.61 -13.95
N ASP A 504 21.89 0.05 -15.05
CA ASP A 504 21.95 1.49 -15.20
C ASP A 504 20.55 2.08 -14.91
N LEU A 505 20.49 3.12 -14.09
CA LEU A 505 19.25 3.76 -13.67
C LEU A 505 19.38 5.29 -13.76
N ASP A 506 18.45 5.94 -14.44
CA ASP A 506 18.28 7.39 -14.52
C ASP A 506 16.88 7.78 -14.04
N VAL A 507 16.83 8.58 -12.97
CA VAL A 507 15.62 9.15 -12.35
C VAL A 507 15.66 10.68 -12.36
N SER A 508 16.47 11.29 -13.23
CA SER A 508 16.59 12.75 -13.38
C SER A 508 15.31 13.47 -13.84
N GLN A 509 14.25 12.72 -14.16
CA GLN A 509 12.91 13.25 -14.46
C GLN A 509 12.02 13.41 -13.20
N PHE A 510 12.46 12.92 -12.04
CA PHE A 510 11.82 13.14 -10.74
C PHE A 510 12.28 14.47 -10.12
N PRO A 511 11.49 15.09 -9.21
CA PRO A 511 11.83 16.33 -8.51
C PRO A 511 12.84 16.09 -7.37
N ILE A 512 13.94 15.40 -7.67
CA ILE A 512 15.07 15.14 -6.78
C ILE A 512 16.38 15.60 -7.43
N THR A 513 17.33 16.06 -6.62
CA THR A 513 18.65 16.53 -7.06
C THR A 513 19.77 15.54 -6.76
N GLN A 514 19.52 14.60 -5.83
CA GLN A 514 20.49 13.62 -5.36
C GLN A 514 20.18 12.20 -5.86
N SER A 515 21.21 11.35 -5.94
CA SER A 515 21.13 9.96 -6.45
C SER A 515 20.46 9.81 -7.82
N THR A 516 20.41 10.87 -8.63
CA THR A 516 19.57 10.94 -9.83
C THR A 516 19.98 10.00 -10.96
N VAL A 517 21.21 9.48 -10.92
CA VAL A 517 21.73 8.47 -11.86
C VAL A 517 22.60 7.50 -11.10
N SER A 518 22.50 6.20 -11.39
CA SER A 518 23.42 5.18 -10.86
C SER A 518 23.77 4.09 -11.87
N HIS A 519 24.93 3.48 -11.68
CA HIS A 519 25.41 2.29 -12.39
C HIS A 519 25.81 1.25 -11.35
N THR A 520 25.18 0.08 -11.38
CA THR A 520 25.36 -1.01 -10.42
C THR A 520 25.75 -2.31 -11.13
N ASP A 521 26.93 -2.83 -10.82
CA ASP A 521 27.52 -4.05 -11.40
C ASP A 521 27.74 -5.07 -10.28
N VAL A 522 27.04 -6.20 -10.33
CA VAL A 522 27.00 -7.21 -9.24
C VAL A 522 27.31 -8.61 -9.79
N THR A 523 28.40 -9.22 -9.32
CA THR A 523 28.77 -10.60 -9.61
C THR A 523 28.27 -11.52 -8.51
N VAL A 524 27.56 -12.59 -8.89
CA VAL A 524 26.94 -13.58 -8.00
C VAL A 524 27.45 -14.99 -8.37
N PRO A 525 28.24 -15.67 -7.51
CA PRO A 525 28.60 -17.06 -7.72
C PRO A 525 27.40 -17.97 -7.43
N TYR A 526 27.06 -18.86 -8.35
CA TYR A 526 25.93 -19.78 -8.23
C TYR A 526 26.36 -21.24 -8.26
N THR A 527 25.77 -22.04 -7.36
CA THR A 527 25.85 -23.51 -7.39
C THR A 527 24.46 -24.12 -7.15
N PRO A 528 24.02 -25.10 -7.96
CA PRO A 528 22.69 -25.72 -7.86
C PRO A 528 22.59 -26.75 -6.73
N LYS A 529 23.21 -26.46 -5.59
CA LYS A 529 23.23 -27.34 -4.41
C LYS A 529 22.42 -26.66 -3.31
N ALA A 530 21.30 -27.28 -2.94
CA ALA A 530 20.51 -26.83 -1.80
C ALA A 530 21.37 -26.71 -0.51
N ASP A 531 21.34 -25.54 0.10
CA ASP A 531 21.84 -25.29 1.45
C ASP A 531 20.65 -24.84 2.33
N PRO A 532 20.31 -25.56 3.41
CA PRO A 532 19.26 -25.15 4.35
C PRO A 532 19.45 -23.75 4.97
N LYS A 533 20.68 -23.19 4.96
CA LYS A 533 20.94 -21.79 5.37
C LYS A 533 20.48 -20.76 4.35
N GLN A 534 20.26 -21.18 3.10
CA GLN A 534 19.82 -20.34 1.99
C GLN A 534 18.38 -20.66 1.55
N THR A 535 17.71 -21.67 2.12
CA THR A 535 16.30 -21.92 1.83
C THR A 535 15.45 -20.71 2.21
N LEU A 536 14.64 -20.22 1.27
CA LEU A 536 13.73 -19.09 1.48
C LEU A 536 12.70 -19.44 2.59
N PRO A 537 12.43 -18.56 3.56
CA PRO A 537 11.45 -18.84 4.63
C PRO A 537 10.03 -19.02 4.10
N ALA A 538 9.21 -19.76 4.84
CA ALA A 538 7.79 -19.92 4.50
C ALA A 538 7.03 -18.60 4.72
N GLY A 539 6.31 -18.16 3.69
CA GLY A 539 5.57 -16.89 3.67
C GLY A 539 6.20 -15.86 2.74
N ASP A 540 7.52 -15.89 2.57
CA ASP A 540 8.20 -15.19 1.47
C ASP A 540 7.89 -15.86 0.12
N TYR A 541 7.92 -15.10 -0.96
CA TYR A 541 7.59 -15.55 -2.32
C TYR A 541 8.82 -15.60 -3.23
N CYS A 542 8.90 -16.60 -4.11
CA CYS A 542 9.88 -16.67 -5.19
C CYS A 542 9.18 -16.92 -6.53
N SER A 543 9.33 -15.96 -7.44
CA SER A 543 8.99 -16.00 -8.87
C SER A 543 9.40 -17.33 -9.52
N ALA A 544 10.69 -17.65 -9.45
CA ALA A 544 11.33 -18.79 -10.08
C ALA A 544 10.75 -20.16 -9.67
N GLN A 545 9.99 -20.24 -8.57
CA GLN A 545 9.28 -21.45 -8.15
C GLN A 545 8.18 -21.85 -9.14
N GLY A 546 7.44 -20.88 -9.70
CA GLY A 546 6.32 -21.13 -10.62
C GLY A 546 5.29 -22.12 -10.05
N SER A 547 5.27 -23.35 -10.57
CA SER A 547 4.41 -24.46 -10.10
C SER A 547 5.19 -25.59 -9.40
N SER A 548 6.42 -25.33 -8.98
CA SER A 548 7.28 -26.26 -8.25
C SER A 548 6.83 -26.43 -6.80
N SER A 549 7.07 -27.61 -6.24
CA SER A 549 6.91 -27.87 -4.79
C SER A 549 8.23 -27.83 -4.03
N SER A 550 9.36 -27.59 -4.71
CA SER A 550 10.67 -27.50 -4.10
C SER A 550 10.88 -26.15 -3.42
N ALA A 551 11.77 -26.10 -2.44
CA ALA A 551 11.99 -24.91 -1.61
C ALA A 551 13.15 -24.08 -2.17
N CYS A 552 12.85 -22.86 -2.59
CA CYS A 552 13.77 -22.02 -3.33
C CYS A 552 15.00 -21.60 -2.51
N SER A 553 16.12 -21.41 -3.18
CA SER A 553 17.38 -20.95 -2.57
C SER A 553 17.59 -19.46 -2.80
N ILE A 554 17.77 -18.70 -1.73
CA ILE A 554 18.24 -17.31 -1.69
C ILE A 554 19.65 -17.26 -2.31
N LEU A 555 19.87 -16.40 -3.29
CA LEU A 555 21.19 -16.23 -3.90
C LEU A 555 22.09 -15.36 -3.01
N PRO A 556 23.41 -15.62 -2.96
CA PRO A 556 24.38 -14.89 -2.14
C PRO A 556 24.77 -13.54 -2.77
N VAL A 557 23.79 -12.72 -3.14
CA VAL A 557 24.01 -11.40 -3.71
C VAL A 557 24.48 -10.44 -2.62
N ILE A 558 25.56 -9.69 -2.87
CA ILE A 558 26.05 -8.68 -1.92
C ILE A 558 25.06 -7.51 -1.85
N ASN A 559 24.80 -7.03 -0.64
CA ASN A 559 23.96 -5.88 -0.35
C ASN A 559 24.78 -4.79 0.34
N LEU A 560 24.81 -3.57 -0.20
CA LEU A 560 25.48 -2.44 0.44
C LEU A 560 24.48 -1.58 1.18
N ASN A 561 24.73 -1.37 2.48
CA ASN A 561 23.98 -0.40 3.28
C ASN A 561 24.87 0.80 3.61
N TYR A 562 24.34 1.99 3.36
CA TYR A 562 25.03 3.26 3.50
C TYR A 562 24.45 4.06 4.67
N GLN A 563 25.33 4.57 5.53
CA GLN A 563 25.00 5.48 6.63
C GLN A 563 25.92 6.70 6.50
N LEU A 564 25.46 7.73 5.78
CA LEU A 564 26.27 8.90 5.45
C LEU A 564 26.24 9.94 6.59
N ALA A 565 27.34 10.65 6.80
CA ALA A 565 27.40 11.76 7.77
C ALA A 565 26.92 13.07 7.13
N THR A 566 25.61 13.13 6.91
CA THR A 566 24.84 14.27 6.39
C THR A 566 23.78 14.71 7.40
N ASP A 567 23.22 15.90 7.19
CA ASP A 567 21.96 16.31 7.82
C ASP A 567 20.73 15.71 7.11
N ASP A 568 19.56 16.11 7.59
CA ASP A 568 18.22 15.72 7.13
C ASP A 568 17.81 16.30 5.76
N THR A 569 18.67 17.11 5.13
CA THR A 569 18.58 17.51 3.72
C THR A 569 19.57 16.75 2.83
N ASN A 570 20.20 15.70 3.40
CA ASN A 570 21.35 15.01 2.83
C ASN A 570 22.53 15.97 2.49
N THR A 571 22.78 16.96 3.35
CA THR A 571 23.87 17.94 3.20
C THR A 571 24.99 17.71 4.23
N SER A 572 26.25 17.77 3.79
CA SER A 572 27.43 17.55 4.64
C SER A 572 28.22 18.86 4.85
N HIS A 573 28.10 19.44 6.05
CA HIS A 573 28.70 20.73 6.43
C HIS A 573 30.16 20.65 6.93
N GLY A 574 30.71 19.45 7.07
CA GLY A 574 32.07 19.24 7.58
C GLY A 574 33.16 19.57 6.55
N PRO A 575 34.40 19.87 6.98
CA PRO A 575 35.56 19.94 6.06
C PRO A 575 35.94 18.56 5.48
N ALA A 576 35.40 17.49 6.05
CA ALA A 576 35.43 16.12 5.57
C ALA A 576 34.04 15.51 5.74
N ALA A 577 33.67 14.62 4.83
CA ALA A 577 32.52 13.73 4.96
C ALA A 577 32.98 12.35 5.47
N ALA A 578 32.03 11.62 6.06
CA ALA A 578 32.22 10.25 6.53
C ALA A 578 31.03 9.39 6.09
N LEU A 579 31.28 8.10 5.85
CA LEU A 579 30.29 7.08 5.54
C LEU A 579 30.61 5.83 6.36
N LEU A 580 29.64 5.31 7.11
CA LEU A 580 29.69 3.94 7.60
C LEU A 580 29.02 3.03 6.56
N LEU A 581 29.82 2.22 5.89
CA LEU A 581 29.41 1.22 4.92
C LEU A 581 29.29 -0.15 5.60
N THR A 582 28.18 -0.84 5.40
CA THR A 582 28.04 -2.27 5.76
C THR A 582 27.95 -3.10 4.49
N VAL A 583 28.83 -4.10 4.35
CA VAL A 583 28.80 -5.10 3.26
C VAL A 583 28.04 -6.33 3.76
N GLY A 584 26.73 -6.35 3.52
CA GLY A 584 25.86 -7.48 3.82
C GLY A 584 25.62 -8.37 2.60
N HIS A 585 24.63 -9.24 2.73
CA HIS A 585 24.08 -10.05 1.63
C HIS A 585 22.56 -10.01 1.69
N GLN A 586 21.92 -10.34 0.57
CA GLN A 586 20.48 -10.60 0.52
C GLN A 586 20.06 -11.57 1.64
N SER A 587 19.00 -11.23 2.38
CA SER A 587 18.46 -12.08 3.43
C SER A 587 16.98 -11.86 3.69
N TYR A 588 16.27 -12.91 4.09
CA TYR A 588 14.85 -12.89 4.44
C TYR A 588 14.69 -13.52 5.81
N ASN A 589 14.09 -12.79 6.76
CA ASN A 589 13.91 -13.24 8.15
C ASN A 589 15.23 -13.68 8.84
N GLY A 590 16.37 -13.10 8.42
CA GLY A 590 17.72 -13.45 8.88
C GLY A 590 18.34 -14.69 8.22
N VAL A 591 17.65 -15.35 7.29
CA VAL A 591 18.13 -16.47 6.48
C VAL A 591 18.77 -15.94 5.19
N GLY A 592 19.89 -16.52 4.75
CA GLY A 592 20.69 -15.99 3.64
C GLY A 592 22.20 -16.29 3.78
N SER A 593 23.03 -15.56 3.05
CA SER A 593 24.50 -15.70 3.11
C SER A 593 25.10 -15.03 4.34
N ASP A 594 25.98 -15.75 5.06
CA ASP A 594 26.80 -15.22 6.16
C ASP A 594 28.28 -15.00 5.76
N ALA A 595 28.53 -14.84 4.44
CA ALA A 595 29.89 -14.73 3.92
C ALA A 595 30.60 -13.44 4.35
N LYS A 596 31.89 -13.57 4.67
CA LYS A 596 32.73 -12.44 5.10
C LYS A 596 33.10 -11.57 3.91
N ALA A 597 33.02 -10.25 4.10
CA ALA A 597 33.60 -9.29 3.17
C ALA A 597 35.13 -9.45 3.15
N THR A 598 35.70 -9.59 1.95
CA THR A 598 37.15 -9.72 1.71
C THR A 598 37.80 -8.39 1.36
N GLY A 599 37.03 -7.44 0.84
CA GLY A 599 37.47 -6.08 0.55
C GLY A 599 36.29 -5.12 0.42
N ALA A 600 36.54 -3.85 0.71
CA ALA A 600 35.64 -2.73 0.44
C ALA A 600 36.45 -1.46 0.19
N THR A 601 36.04 -0.67 -0.81
CA THR A 601 36.64 0.64 -1.14
C THR A 601 35.55 1.66 -1.44
N VAL A 602 35.82 2.92 -1.09
CA VAL A 602 35.00 4.07 -1.44
C VAL A 602 35.91 5.08 -2.14
N SER A 603 35.42 5.70 -3.22
CA SER A 603 36.08 6.79 -3.93
C SER A 603 35.07 7.90 -4.22
N VAL A 604 35.54 9.14 -4.17
CA VAL A 604 34.74 10.34 -4.45
C VAL A 604 35.22 11.04 -5.72
N SER A 605 34.30 11.59 -6.50
CA SER A 605 34.57 12.47 -7.63
C SER A 605 33.80 13.78 -7.47
N TYR A 606 34.44 14.89 -7.80
CA TYR A 606 33.82 16.23 -7.85
C TYR A 606 33.68 16.75 -9.30
N ASP A 607 33.98 15.92 -10.29
CA ASP A 607 34.05 16.24 -11.72
C ASP A 607 33.27 15.24 -12.58
N LYS A 608 32.15 14.74 -12.04
CA LYS A 608 31.20 13.82 -12.69
C LYS A 608 31.86 12.52 -13.19
N GLY A 609 32.76 11.99 -12.37
CA GLY A 609 33.44 10.71 -12.59
C GLY A 609 34.69 10.77 -13.48
N ALA A 610 35.15 11.95 -13.90
CA ALA A 610 36.35 12.10 -14.73
C ALA A 610 37.64 11.80 -13.94
N THR A 611 37.71 12.17 -12.66
CA THR A 611 38.75 11.76 -11.73
C THR A 611 38.15 11.21 -10.43
N TRP A 612 38.86 10.28 -9.79
CA TRP A 612 38.42 9.58 -8.58
C TRP A 612 39.48 9.69 -7.49
N THR A 613 39.12 10.23 -6.34
CA THR A 613 39.96 10.29 -5.14
C THR A 613 39.54 9.17 -4.19
N PRO A 614 40.42 8.25 -3.78
CA PRO A 614 40.08 7.22 -2.82
C PRO A 614 39.84 7.81 -1.43
N ALA A 615 38.81 7.33 -0.73
CA ALA A 615 38.58 7.63 0.66
C ALA A 615 39.56 6.86 1.57
N ALA A 616 39.84 7.40 2.75
CA ALA A 616 40.54 6.67 3.80
C ALA A 616 39.57 5.64 4.41
N MET A 617 39.84 4.36 4.16
CA MET A 617 39.04 3.23 4.66
C MET A 617 39.58 2.71 6.00
N VAL A 618 38.70 2.57 6.99
CA VAL A 618 38.99 2.02 8.32
C VAL A 618 38.03 0.87 8.60
N PRO A 619 38.49 -0.39 8.76
CA PRO A 619 37.62 -1.50 9.13
C PRO A 619 37.00 -1.28 10.53
N ALA A 620 35.68 -1.38 10.62
CA ALA A 620 34.92 -1.29 11.87
C ALA A 620 34.49 -2.67 12.42
N GLY A 621 34.86 -3.77 11.73
CA GLY A 621 34.51 -5.15 12.08
C GLY A 621 33.14 -5.58 11.55
N GLN A 622 32.84 -6.88 11.57
CA GLN A 622 31.53 -7.43 11.14
C GLN A 622 31.08 -6.95 9.74
N ASN A 623 31.97 -7.02 8.74
CA ASN A 623 31.78 -6.49 7.38
C ASN A 623 31.49 -4.97 7.29
N ARG A 624 31.72 -4.19 8.37
CA ARG A 624 31.57 -2.73 8.39
C ARG A 624 32.88 -2.01 8.16
N TYR A 625 32.80 -0.86 7.49
CA TYR A 625 33.94 0.00 7.15
C TYR A 625 33.54 1.47 7.30
N ALA A 626 34.33 2.27 8.00
CA ALA A 626 34.22 3.72 7.97
C ALA A 626 35.09 4.26 6.82
N ALA A 627 34.49 5.03 5.91
CA ALA A 627 35.15 5.73 4.83
C ALA A 627 35.16 7.24 5.14
N LEU A 628 36.32 7.89 4.97
CA LEU A 628 36.51 9.31 5.26
C LEU A 628 37.20 10.02 4.09
N TRP A 629 36.68 11.16 3.64
CA TRP A 629 37.29 11.96 2.58
C TRP A 629 37.05 13.46 2.80
N LYS A 630 37.92 14.29 2.20
CA LYS A 630 37.78 15.75 2.27
C LYS A 630 36.56 16.18 1.44
N ASN A 631 35.71 17.06 1.99
CA ASN A 631 34.61 17.67 1.26
C ASN A 631 35.10 18.65 0.18
N GLY A 632 34.24 18.85 -0.83
CA GLY A 632 34.49 19.71 -1.99
C GLY A 632 34.29 21.20 -1.69
N ALA A 633 33.82 21.94 -2.69
CA ALA A 633 33.31 23.29 -2.49
C ALA A 633 31.83 23.25 -2.05
N LYS A 634 31.39 24.23 -1.25
CA LYS A 634 29.97 24.44 -0.92
C LYS A 634 29.12 24.45 -2.19
N GLY A 635 27.99 23.74 -2.16
CA GLY A 635 27.08 23.58 -3.29
C GLY A 635 27.56 22.62 -4.38
N SER A 636 28.62 21.83 -4.16
CA SER A 636 28.97 20.72 -5.05
C SER A 636 28.24 19.44 -4.66
N THR A 637 27.85 18.65 -5.68
CA THR A 637 27.14 17.37 -5.55
C THR A 637 28.06 16.21 -5.97
N PRO A 638 28.99 15.77 -5.10
CA PRO A 638 29.93 14.71 -5.42
C PRO A 638 29.28 13.41 -5.89
N TRP A 639 30.01 12.69 -6.73
CA TRP A 639 29.68 11.32 -7.12
C TRP A 639 30.47 10.35 -6.24
N LEU A 640 29.82 9.28 -5.80
CA LEU A 640 30.48 8.20 -5.06
C LEU A 640 30.64 6.97 -5.95
N LYS A 641 31.74 6.24 -5.75
CA LYS A 641 31.98 4.92 -6.31
C LYS A 641 32.41 3.99 -5.20
N VAL A 642 31.70 2.89 -5.03
CA VAL A 642 31.91 1.93 -3.95
C VAL A 642 32.01 0.53 -4.54
N THR A 643 33.08 -0.18 -4.18
CA THR A 643 33.32 -1.56 -4.62
C THR A 643 33.51 -2.44 -3.39
N ALA A 644 32.89 -3.62 -3.37
CA ALA A 644 33.08 -4.62 -2.32
C ALA A 644 33.16 -6.04 -2.90
N THR A 645 33.79 -6.94 -2.15
CA THR A 645 33.94 -8.36 -2.48
C THR A 645 33.75 -9.23 -1.25
N ASP A 646 33.34 -10.49 -1.43
CA ASP A 646 33.16 -11.45 -0.34
C ASP A 646 34.10 -12.68 -0.44
N ALA A 647 33.87 -13.67 0.43
CA ALA A 647 34.63 -14.92 0.52
C ALA A 647 34.09 -16.07 -0.35
N LEU A 648 32.95 -15.89 -1.03
CA LEU A 648 32.38 -16.82 -2.01
C LEU A 648 32.85 -16.50 -3.44
N GLY A 649 33.37 -15.28 -3.66
CA GLY A 649 33.73 -14.75 -4.98
C GLY A 649 32.70 -13.78 -5.55
N GLY A 650 31.71 -13.38 -4.76
CA GLY A 650 30.80 -12.29 -5.09
C GLY A 650 31.53 -10.95 -5.11
N SER A 651 31.04 -10.04 -5.97
CA SER A 651 31.53 -8.67 -6.03
C SER A 651 30.39 -7.70 -6.35
N ILE A 652 30.52 -6.46 -5.92
CA ILE A 652 29.63 -5.37 -6.28
C ILE A 652 30.46 -4.12 -6.56
N THR A 653 30.11 -3.35 -7.59
CA THR A 653 30.60 -2.00 -7.85
C THR A 653 29.43 -1.10 -8.19
N GLN A 654 29.25 -0.03 -7.42
CA GLN A 654 28.19 0.95 -7.62
C GLN A 654 28.80 2.33 -7.80
N THR A 655 28.32 3.06 -8.80
CA THR A 655 28.60 4.49 -8.99
C THR A 655 27.29 5.25 -8.89
N THR A 656 27.25 6.27 -8.03
CA THR A 656 26.05 7.08 -7.77
C THR A 656 26.36 8.55 -8.03
N ALA A 657 25.60 9.16 -8.94
CA ALA A 657 25.68 10.58 -9.24
C ALA A 657 25.00 11.42 -8.16
N ASN A 658 25.56 12.58 -7.85
CA ASN A 658 25.03 13.53 -6.87
C ASN A 658 24.65 12.85 -5.53
N ALA A 659 25.58 12.08 -4.96
CA ALA A 659 25.31 11.18 -3.83
C ALA A 659 24.94 11.91 -2.53
N TYR A 660 25.28 13.20 -2.41
CA TYR A 660 24.91 14.13 -1.35
C TYR A 660 25.28 15.57 -1.75
N THR A 661 24.88 16.57 -0.95
CA THR A 661 25.27 17.99 -1.12
C THR A 661 26.39 18.41 -0.16
N VAL A 662 27.38 19.19 -0.61
CA VAL A 662 28.37 19.83 0.28
C VAL A 662 27.85 21.17 0.81
N GLY A 663 27.85 21.35 2.14
CA GLY A 663 27.37 22.54 2.85
C GLY A 663 28.32 23.75 2.86
#